data_AF-A0A9Q0N787-F1
#
_entry.id   AF-A0A9Q0N787-F1
#
_cell.length_a   1.000
_cell.length_b   1.000
_cell.length_c   1.000
_cell.angle_alpha   90.00
_cell.angle_beta   90.00
_cell.angle_gamma   90.00
#
_symmetry.space_group_name_H-M   'P 1'
#
loop_
_entity.id
_entity.type
_entity.pdbx_description
1 polymer ?
#
loop_
_entity_poly.entity_id
_entity_poly.type
_entity_poly.pdbx_seq_one_letter_code
_entity_poly.pdbx_strand_id
1 'polypeptide(L)'
;MQKNAAESYKDIFTTILQENDITSQVQLYIGPRRIAVHISDLPSILPPKEMEIRGPKITAPDSAITGFCRANNIERKKLSTSLVQGQLYYIINKKTAVMEVQSLLAQIILKAISKYTWPKSMRWGNYDISWVRPIRNILCIFDGKILPVKYGHLQANNITFGHRFINPEPLIINDFADYRAKLIKAHVVLSQIERMELIKKQLEFIGQSLNLIIKEDKKLLEEVTGLVEFPVVMLGKIPEKFLTLPTEVLVSSMKSHQKYFNTFDQSGNFAPYFLFVSNMPSDREMIIKGNEKVLAARLSDALYFYQQDLSSTLESRLAKLEQITFHAKIGTMRQKVVRIGDICRLISPENQSENQDLQIAVRFCKSDLTSEMVGEFPELQGIMGYYYAKAEGLSHEIASAIRDHYKPQGPLDEVPIGSAAIIAMADKLDNLIGLILAGEEPSGSRDPYSLRRQAIELKQAQTIGEFNEDAYKLAKIFWPGPLSIIVPLKSNAKIAKSVLAGMATVALRVPSNPIARELIKKSGAPIAAPSANPSGYISSTTFKHVQEHFLDKKEVFILPEDLSKSQYGIESTIIDTTSNNLTILRPGFITKETLEKVLDKKIETLRNSLPIKAPGMLLTHYSPKVKVRINAVSLQENEIGLNFADSNLNSSFSVNLSIIGDLIEAASNLYIKLRILDCYAIQNKISTIAVAKIPQTEELLISADMSYTVAAELVNKLKSVKFNADISPIIIKEKLVEIIATLLTKNSELLELQNEKLNVILVSGVNGSGKTTTIGKLATIYSAQGKKVAIVACDTFRAAAVSQLSIWAQRSNAIFIAGEEGADPASVAYLGMQSAIKNNIEILLIDTAGRLHNQKNLMDELEKIIRVIKKIDEAAPHHSILVIDATTGQNVYNQIEQFKSIANISGLIVTKLDGTAKAGVVVGATQKFALPIYFIGIGEKIDDLKPFDSLSFANSLVGIDLKGHKATPIYAAADGRIITVSRKGAYGNLIEIKHSGRFITKYAHLKKISVLEGEVVIRGQIIGLQGNTDLFRDSLSLRDFEDTEARTTTYLSTHADYQQK
;
A
#
# COMPACT_ATOMS: atom_id res chain seq x y z
N MET A 1 -10.93 2.64 8.39
CA MET A 1 -9.95 2.02 9.32
C MET A 1 -10.64 1.24 10.43
N GLN A 2 -11.44 1.88 11.30
CA GLN A 2 -12.17 1.20 12.39
C GLN A 2 -13.04 0.04 11.89
N LYS A 3 -13.92 0.29 10.90
CA LYS A 3 -14.78 -0.75 10.30
C LYS A 3 -13.99 -1.96 9.79
N ASN A 4 -12.95 -1.75 8.98
CA ASN A 4 -12.11 -2.83 8.45
C ASN A 4 -11.41 -3.60 9.57
N ALA A 5 -10.91 -2.92 10.61
CA ALA A 5 -10.32 -3.60 11.77
C ALA A 5 -11.36 -4.44 12.50
N ALA A 6 -12.60 -3.96 12.58
CA ALA A 6 -13.69 -4.68 13.21
C ALA A 6 -14.06 -5.97 12.45
N GLU A 7 -14.20 -5.88 11.13
CA GLU A 7 -14.46 -7.04 10.27
C GLU A 7 -13.29 -8.05 10.35
N SER A 8 -12.05 -7.55 10.25
CA SER A 8 -10.87 -8.43 10.30
C SER A 8 -10.69 -9.14 11.64
N TYR A 9 -10.92 -8.48 12.78
CA TYR A 9 -10.83 -9.15 14.08
C TYR A 9 -11.92 -10.20 14.23
N LYS A 10 -13.14 -9.93 13.77
CA LYS A 10 -14.22 -10.92 13.77
C LYS A 10 -13.80 -12.18 13.00
N ASP A 11 -13.23 -12.02 11.80
CA ASP A 11 -12.77 -13.13 10.96
C ASP A 11 -11.60 -13.88 11.60
N ILE A 12 -10.64 -13.16 12.18
CA ILE A 12 -9.48 -13.73 12.87
C ILE A 12 -9.91 -14.59 14.06
N PHE A 13 -10.77 -14.07 14.93
CA PHE A 13 -11.27 -14.82 16.09
C PHE A 13 -12.08 -16.04 15.65
N THR A 14 -12.97 -15.89 14.66
CA THR A 14 -13.77 -16.99 14.12
C THR A 14 -12.88 -18.09 13.55
N THR A 15 -11.87 -17.73 12.74
CA THR A 15 -10.93 -18.69 12.13
C THR A 15 -10.12 -19.43 13.19
N ILE A 16 -9.58 -18.72 14.19
CA ILE A 16 -8.73 -19.36 15.22
C ILE A 16 -9.57 -20.28 16.12
N LEU A 17 -10.83 -19.93 16.43
CA LEU A 17 -11.72 -20.81 17.19
C LEU A 17 -12.03 -22.08 16.40
N GLN A 18 -12.31 -21.97 15.10
CA GLN A 18 -12.52 -23.10 14.20
C GLN A 18 -11.27 -23.99 14.06
N GLU A 19 -10.07 -23.39 13.96
CA GLU A 19 -8.79 -24.14 13.95
C GLU A 19 -8.61 -25.01 15.21
N ASN A 20 -9.29 -24.67 16.31
CA ASN A 20 -9.26 -25.39 17.58
C ASN A 20 -10.53 -26.21 17.83
N ASP A 21 -11.31 -26.50 16.78
CA ASP A 21 -12.58 -27.26 16.84
C ASP A 21 -13.64 -26.61 17.78
N ILE A 22 -13.58 -25.29 18.00
CA ILE A 22 -14.54 -24.54 18.82
C ILE A 22 -15.55 -23.82 17.91
N THR A 23 -16.79 -24.29 17.91
CA THR A 23 -17.92 -23.60 17.26
C THR A 23 -18.55 -22.63 18.25
N SER A 24 -18.60 -21.34 17.90
CA SER A 24 -19.18 -20.28 18.76
C SER A 24 -19.57 -19.07 17.91
N GLN A 25 -20.43 -18.20 18.44
CA GLN A 25 -20.81 -16.97 17.74
C GLN A 25 -19.94 -15.79 18.19
N VAL A 26 -19.20 -15.19 17.26
CA VAL A 26 -18.32 -14.05 17.52
C VAL A 26 -19.00 -12.75 17.10
N GLN A 27 -19.21 -11.86 18.07
CA GLN A 27 -19.66 -10.49 17.87
C GLN A 27 -18.54 -9.51 18.20
N LEU A 28 -18.43 -8.45 17.40
CA LEU A 28 -17.43 -7.41 17.63
C LEU A 28 -18.06 -6.03 17.76
N TYR A 29 -17.54 -5.27 18.71
CA TYR A 29 -17.90 -3.89 18.99
C TYR A 29 -16.67 -3.01 18.90
N ILE A 30 -16.81 -1.86 18.25
CA ILE A 30 -15.72 -0.89 18.11
C ILE A 30 -16.19 0.50 18.52
N GLY A 31 -15.32 1.25 19.18
CA GLY A 31 -15.47 2.66 19.50
C GLY A 31 -14.14 3.40 19.35
N PRO A 32 -14.12 4.74 19.54
CA PRO A 32 -12.92 5.56 19.36
C PRO A 32 -11.77 5.15 20.30
N ARG A 33 -12.06 4.52 21.44
CA ARG A 33 -11.08 4.16 22.48
C ARG A 33 -11.09 2.69 22.89
N ARG A 34 -11.93 1.85 22.27
CA ARG A 34 -12.13 0.46 22.67
C ARG A 34 -12.47 -0.45 21.51
N ILE A 35 -12.03 -1.69 21.61
CA ILE A 35 -12.43 -2.82 20.77
C ILE A 35 -12.88 -3.91 21.76
N ALA A 36 -14.09 -4.44 21.59
CA ALA A 36 -14.62 -5.50 22.43
C ALA A 36 -15.09 -6.67 21.57
N VAL A 37 -14.69 -7.87 21.95
CA VAL A 37 -15.11 -9.13 21.35
C VAL A 37 -16.02 -9.82 22.36
N HIS A 38 -17.21 -10.21 21.93
CA HIS A 38 -18.12 -11.04 22.71
C HIS A 38 -18.29 -12.36 21.97
N ILE A 39 -18.07 -13.47 22.67
CA ILE A 39 -18.17 -14.81 22.09
C ILE A 39 -19.22 -15.56 22.92
N SER A 40 -20.36 -15.90 22.28
CA SER A 40 -21.41 -16.70 22.91
C SER A 40 -21.32 -18.17 22.49
N ASP A 41 -21.99 -19.03 23.27
CA ASP A 41 -22.09 -20.47 23.01
C ASP A 41 -20.75 -21.20 23.01
N LEU A 42 -19.82 -20.73 23.84
CA LEU A 42 -18.49 -21.32 23.95
C LEU A 42 -18.55 -22.56 24.87
N PRO A 43 -18.14 -23.76 24.41
CA PRO A 43 -18.16 -24.96 25.24
C PRO A 43 -17.17 -24.84 26.40
N SER A 44 -17.51 -25.43 27.56
CA SER A 44 -16.59 -25.51 28.70
C SER A 44 -15.50 -26.56 28.49
N ILE A 45 -15.81 -27.60 27.72
CA ILE A 45 -14.97 -28.79 27.50
C ILE A 45 -14.99 -29.19 26.03
N LEU A 46 -13.83 -29.56 25.48
CA LEU A 46 -13.73 -30.19 24.16
C LEU A 46 -13.77 -31.72 24.29
N PRO A 47 -14.57 -32.42 23.47
CA PRO A 47 -14.61 -33.88 23.48
C PRO A 47 -13.29 -34.47 22.99
N PRO A 48 -12.92 -35.68 23.47
CA PRO A 48 -11.68 -36.35 23.06
C PRO A 48 -11.72 -36.67 21.57
N LYS A 49 -10.70 -36.22 20.84
CA LYS A 49 -10.49 -36.51 19.42
C LYS A 49 -9.76 -37.83 19.24
N GLU A 50 -10.24 -38.68 18.35
CA GLU A 50 -9.52 -39.85 17.86
C GLU A 50 -8.47 -39.40 16.85
N MET A 51 -7.19 -39.66 17.13
CA MET A 51 -6.08 -39.37 16.24
C MET A 51 -5.44 -40.67 15.76
N GLU A 52 -5.28 -40.78 14.46
CA GLU A 52 -4.57 -41.87 13.80
C GLU A 52 -3.09 -41.52 13.67
N ILE A 53 -2.21 -42.22 14.39
CA ILE A 53 -0.77 -42.06 14.28
C ILE A 53 -0.23 -43.18 13.39
N ARG A 54 0.25 -42.78 12.21
CA ARG A 54 0.86 -43.70 11.24
C ARG A 54 2.26 -44.08 11.68
N GLY A 55 2.47 -45.38 11.84
CA GLY A 55 3.75 -46.01 12.12
C GLY A 55 4.48 -46.49 10.87
N PRO A 56 5.55 -47.26 11.04
CA PRO A 56 6.32 -47.83 9.94
C PRO A 56 5.51 -48.85 9.11
N LYS A 57 5.98 -49.14 7.90
CA LYS A 57 5.43 -50.22 7.05
C LYS A 57 5.47 -51.55 7.80
N ILE A 58 4.54 -52.48 7.51
CA ILE A 58 4.60 -53.83 8.07
C ILE A 58 5.91 -54.54 7.69
N THR A 59 6.47 -54.21 6.52
CA THR A 59 7.74 -54.74 6.02
C THR A 59 8.98 -54.03 6.57
N ALA A 60 8.85 -53.08 7.48
CA ALA A 60 9.98 -52.38 8.07
C ALA A 60 10.78 -53.27 9.04
N PRO A 61 12.09 -53.01 9.25
CA PRO A 61 12.90 -53.77 10.19
C PRO A 61 12.30 -53.79 11.61
N ASP A 62 12.46 -54.91 12.31
CA ASP A 62 11.89 -55.13 13.65
C ASP A 62 12.36 -54.08 14.68
N SER A 63 13.54 -53.50 14.48
CA SER A 63 14.06 -52.37 15.27
C SER A 63 13.19 -51.11 15.13
N ALA A 64 12.68 -50.81 13.94
CA ALA A 64 11.82 -49.64 13.68
C ALA A 64 10.41 -49.83 14.26
N ILE A 65 9.85 -51.05 14.15
CA ILE A 65 8.55 -51.39 14.74
C ILE A 65 8.63 -51.32 16.27
N THR A 66 9.71 -51.87 16.86
CA THR A 66 9.93 -51.84 18.31
C THR A 66 10.17 -50.42 18.83
N GLY A 67 10.91 -49.60 18.08
CA GLY A 67 11.10 -48.18 18.39
C GLY A 67 9.79 -47.40 18.36
N PHE A 68 8.92 -47.65 17.38
CA PHE A 68 7.60 -47.03 17.29
C PHE A 68 6.66 -47.44 18.43
N CYS A 69 6.69 -48.72 18.84
CA CYS A 69 5.95 -49.22 20.01
C CYS A 69 6.39 -48.52 21.31
N ARG A 70 7.71 -48.38 21.52
CA ARG A 70 8.28 -47.70 22.70
C ARG A 70 7.93 -46.22 22.73
N ALA A 71 8.05 -45.52 21.60
CA ALA A 71 7.76 -44.08 21.52
C ALA A 71 6.28 -43.75 21.81
N ASN A 72 5.36 -44.69 21.58
CA ASN A 72 3.93 -44.50 21.77
C ASN A 72 3.34 -45.27 22.97
N ASN A 73 4.18 -45.95 23.76
CA ASN A 73 3.77 -46.74 24.94
C ASN A 73 2.67 -47.78 24.64
N ILE A 74 2.79 -48.50 23.53
CA ILE A 74 1.83 -49.53 23.09
C ILE A 74 2.53 -50.87 22.82
N GLU A 75 1.88 -51.96 23.19
CA GLU A 75 2.34 -53.32 22.87
C GLU A 75 2.10 -53.65 21.39
N ARG A 76 3.05 -54.37 20.77
CA ARG A 76 3.01 -54.74 19.34
C ARG A 76 1.71 -55.45 18.93
N LYS A 77 1.06 -56.18 19.85
CA LYS A 77 -0.21 -56.90 19.63
C LYS A 77 -1.44 -55.98 19.47
N LYS A 78 -1.33 -54.70 19.87
CA LYS A 78 -2.42 -53.71 19.82
C LYS A 78 -2.30 -52.74 18.64
N LEU A 79 -1.32 -52.94 17.76
CA LEU A 79 -1.19 -52.16 16.53
C LEU A 79 -2.22 -52.64 15.51
N SER A 80 -3.01 -51.72 14.97
CA SER A 80 -3.85 -51.98 13.81
C SER A 80 -3.05 -51.74 12.52
N THR A 81 -3.57 -52.19 11.38
CA THR A 81 -2.94 -52.00 10.08
C THR A 81 -3.90 -51.32 9.12
N SER A 82 -3.46 -50.30 8.38
CA SER A 82 -4.25 -49.70 7.29
C SER A 82 -3.45 -49.61 6.01
N LEU A 83 -4.20 -49.69 4.92
CA LEU A 83 -3.68 -49.62 3.57
C LEU A 83 -3.57 -48.14 3.17
N VAL A 84 -2.34 -47.65 2.99
CA VAL A 84 -2.07 -46.29 2.56
C VAL A 84 -1.22 -46.34 1.30
N GLN A 85 -1.77 -45.90 0.18
CA GLN A 85 -1.11 -45.92 -1.15
C GLN A 85 -0.64 -47.33 -1.57
N GLY A 86 -1.48 -48.35 -1.36
CA GLY A 86 -1.21 -49.74 -1.77
C GLY A 86 -0.20 -50.50 -0.90
N GLN A 87 0.24 -49.92 0.22
CA GLN A 87 1.13 -50.57 1.17
C GLN A 87 0.54 -50.51 2.59
N LEU A 88 0.74 -51.58 3.37
CA LEU A 88 0.22 -51.69 4.73
C LEU A 88 1.18 -51.04 5.74
N TYR A 89 0.62 -50.18 6.59
CA TYR A 89 1.33 -49.50 7.68
C TYR A 89 0.70 -49.86 9.01
N TYR A 90 1.52 -49.92 10.07
CA TYR A 90 1.01 -50.00 11.44
C TYR A 90 0.42 -48.66 11.86
N ILE A 91 -0.67 -48.70 12.62
CA ILE A 91 -1.41 -47.52 13.07
C ILE A 91 -1.74 -47.64 14.55
N ILE A 92 -1.78 -46.49 15.21
CA ILE A 92 -2.26 -46.33 16.56
C ILE A 92 -3.44 -45.36 16.53
N ASN A 93 -4.58 -45.81 17.04
CA ASN A 93 -5.71 -44.93 17.32
C ASN A 93 -5.58 -44.44 18.76
N LYS A 94 -5.18 -43.17 18.92
CA LYS A 94 -5.01 -42.55 20.23
C LYS A 94 -6.19 -41.60 20.49
N LYS A 95 -6.88 -41.78 21.62
CA LYS A 95 -7.84 -40.80 22.11
C LYS A 95 -7.08 -39.71 22.86
N THR A 96 -7.26 -38.46 22.44
CA THR A 96 -6.76 -37.31 23.19
C THR A 96 -7.51 -37.19 24.52
N ALA A 97 -6.89 -36.57 25.53
CA ALA A 97 -7.56 -36.31 26.80
C ALA A 97 -8.62 -35.21 26.64
N VAL A 98 -9.62 -35.24 27.50
CA VAL A 98 -10.59 -34.16 27.66
C VAL A 98 -9.83 -32.87 28.01
N MET A 99 -10.07 -31.78 27.27
CA MET A 99 -9.35 -30.51 27.44
C MET A 99 -10.32 -29.41 27.89
N GLU A 100 -9.97 -28.69 28.95
CA GLU A 100 -10.71 -27.51 29.39
C GLU A 100 -10.44 -26.34 28.44
N VAL A 101 -11.51 -25.79 27.87
CA VAL A 101 -11.42 -24.69 26.89
C VAL A 101 -10.77 -23.43 27.51
N GLN A 102 -10.98 -23.21 28.81
CA GLN A 102 -10.36 -22.11 29.57
C GLN A 102 -8.83 -22.09 29.43
N SER A 103 -8.19 -23.26 29.40
CA SER A 103 -6.73 -23.39 29.28
C SER A 103 -6.21 -22.96 27.90
N LEU A 104 -7.04 -23.10 26.86
CA LEU A 104 -6.73 -22.80 25.47
C LEU A 104 -7.06 -21.34 25.10
N LEU A 105 -8.11 -20.79 25.70
CA LEU A 105 -8.60 -19.43 25.42
C LEU A 105 -7.53 -18.36 25.57
N ALA A 106 -6.68 -18.45 26.59
CA ALA A 106 -5.62 -17.46 26.80
C ALA A 106 -4.64 -17.41 25.61
N GLN A 107 -4.30 -18.57 25.03
CA GLN A 107 -3.43 -18.67 23.87
C GLN A 107 -4.13 -18.19 22.59
N ILE A 108 -5.40 -18.58 22.41
CA ILE A 108 -6.24 -18.14 21.28
C ILE A 108 -6.34 -16.62 21.23
N ILE A 109 -6.63 -15.99 22.37
CA ILE A 109 -6.77 -14.54 22.48
C ILE A 109 -5.45 -13.83 22.14
N LEU A 110 -4.32 -14.31 22.66
CA LEU A 110 -3.00 -13.74 22.35
C LEU A 110 -2.66 -13.86 20.87
N LYS A 111 -2.90 -15.03 20.26
CA LYS A 111 -2.71 -15.27 18.82
C LYS A 111 -3.57 -14.32 18.00
N ALA A 112 -4.85 -14.17 18.34
CA ALA A 112 -5.80 -13.30 17.65
C ALA A 112 -5.40 -11.83 17.72
N ILE A 113 -5.05 -11.33 18.91
CA ILE A 113 -4.58 -9.95 19.13
C ILE A 113 -3.35 -9.65 18.25
N SER A 114 -2.40 -10.58 18.17
CA SER A 114 -1.15 -10.40 17.40
C SER A 114 -1.27 -10.55 15.87
N LYS A 115 -2.34 -11.17 15.36
CA LYS A 115 -2.45 -11.55 13.94
C LYS A 115 -2.85 -10.38 13.03
N TYR A 116 -3.57 -9.39 13.57
CA TYR A 116 -4.03 -8.24 12.79
C TYR A 116 -2.91 -7.20 12.61
N THR A 117 -2.58 -6.88 11.36
CA THR A 117 -1.57 -5.86 11.03
C THR A 117 -2.22 -4.50 10.83
N TRP A 118 -1.90 -3.56 11.71
CA TRP A 118 -2.38 -2.18 11.60
C TRP A 118 -1.63 -1.42 10.48
N PRO A 119 -2.33 -0.68 9.59
CA PRO A 119 -1.69 0.15 8.56
C PRO A 119 -0.75 1.22 9.12
N LYS A 120 -1.05 1.69 10.34
CA LYS A 120 -0.18 2.54 11.15
C LYS A 120 -0.20 2.00 12.57
N SER A 121 0.98 1.75 13.11
CA SER A 121 1.16 1.27 14.47
C SER A 121 2.18 2.13 15.21
N MET A 122 2.11 2.10 16.53
CA MET A 122 2.99 2.83 17.44
C MET A 122 3.53 1.84 18.47
N ARG A 123 4.80 2.03 18.83
CA ARG A 123 5.40 1.44 20.03
C ARG A 123 5.37 2.49 21.14
N TRP A 124 5.24 2.06 22.40
CA TRP A 124 5.22 3.01 23.52
C TRP A 124 6.01 2.50 24.72
N GLY A 125 6.74 3.41 25.36
CA GLY A 125 7.65 3.09 26.46
C GLY A 125 8.78 2.15 26.02
N ASN A 126 9.18 1.25 26.93
CA ASN A 126 10.22 0.24 26.68
C ASN A 126 9.62 -1.16 26.43
N TYR A 127 8.37 -1.24 25.95
CA TYR A 127 7.66 -2.50 25.76
C TYR A 127 7.66 -2.94 24.29
N ASP A 128 7.93 -4.22 24.04
CA ASP A 128 7.92 -4.84 22.70
C ASP A 128 6.49 -5.12 22.19
N ILE A 129 5.62 -4.10 22.21
CA ILE A 129 4.26 -4.17 21.67
C ILE A 129 4.09 -3.09 20.61
N SER A 130 3.54 -3.47 19.45
CA SER A 130 3.09 -2.53 18.44
C SER A 130 1.56 -2.56 18.33
N TRP A 131 0.91 -1.40 18.48
CA TRP A 131 -0.54 -1.27 18.37
C TRP A 131 -0.93 0.05 17.72
N VAL A 132 -2.16 0.21 17.24
CA VAL A 132 -2.61 1.49 16.65
C VAL A 132 -2.48 2.67 17.63
N ARG A 133 -2.64 2.41 18.94
CA ARG A 133 -2.46 3.37 20.05
C ARG A 133 -2.08 2.62 21.33
N PRO A 134 -1.47 3.27 22.33
CA PRO A 134 -1.15 2.64 23.60
C PRO A 134 -2.37 2.01 24.28
N ILE A 135 -2.32 0.70 24.51
CA ILE A 135 -3.36 -0.03 25.25
C ILE A 135 -3.23 0.36 26.73
N ARG A 136 -4.34 0.70 27.37
CA ARG A 136 -4.37 1.11 28.79
C ARG A 136 -4.90 0.04 29.73
N ASN A 137 -5.75 -0.86 29.23
CA ASN A 137 -6.42 -1.88 30.02
C ASN A 137 -6.81 -3.07 29.14
N ILE A 138 -6.81 -4.27 29.73
CA ILE A 138 -7.31 -5.50 29.09
C ILE A 138 -8.35 -6.11 30.02
N LEU A 139 -9.62 -6.03 29.61
CA LEU A 139 -10.70 -6.76 30.27
C LEU A 139 -10.85 -8.12 29.59
N CYS A 140 -10.75 -9.23 30.34
CA CYS A 140 -10.90 -10.57 29.79
C CYS A 140 -11.51 -11.52 30.81
N ILE A 141 -12.77 -11.89 30.59
CA ILE A 141 -13.57 -12.73 31.50
C ILE A 141 -14.15 -13.89 30.69
N PHE A 142 -14.15 -15.08 31.27
CA PHE A 142 -14.84 -16.26 30.78
C PHE A 142 -15.63 -16.87 31.93
N ASP A 143 -16.94 -16.96 31.77
CA ASP A 143 -17.87 -17.54 32.76
C ASP A 143 -17.67 -16.99 34.19
N GLY A 144 -17.62 -15.65 34.30
CA GLY A 144 -17.40 -14.92 35.55
C GLY A 144 -15.97 -14.95 36.10
N LYS A 145 -15.04 -15.68 35.47
CA LYS A 145 -13.63 -15.79 35.90
C LYS A 145 -12.69 -15.01 34.99
N ILE A 146 -11.68 -14.35 35.59
CA ILE A 146 -10.64 -13.63 34.86
C ILE A 146 -9.72 -14.64 34.16
N LEU A 147 -9.50 -14.48 32.86
CA LEU A 147 -8.56 -15.32 32.12
C LEU A 147 -7.11 -14.84 32.33
N PRO A 148 -6.12 -15.74 32.45
CA PRO A 148 -4.72 -15.39 32.69
C PRO A 148 -4.01 -14.90 31.40
N VAL A 149 -4.57 -13.89 30.75
CA VAL A 149 -4.02 -13.28 29.54
C VAL A 149 -3.03 -12.17 29.92
N LYS A 150 -1.80 -12.27 29.42
CA LYS A 150 -0.78 -11.23 29.57
C LYS A 150 -0.28 -10.78 28.20
N TYR A 151 -0.46 -9.51 27.88
CA TYR A 151 -0.01 -8.91 26.63
C TYR A 151 0.95 -7.75 26.90
N GLY A 152 2.23 -8.00 26.61
CA GLY A 152 3.37 -7.20 27.07
C GLY A 152 3.33 -6.89 28.57
N HIS A 153 3.10 -5.63 28.95
CA HIS A 153 3.08 -5.19 30.35
C HIS A 153 1.70 -5.21 31.01
N LEU A 154 0.64 -5.48 30.24
CA LEU A 154 -0.71 -5.51 30.75
C LEU A 154 -1.13 -6.94 31.11
N GLN A 155 -1.77 -7.07 32.26
CA GLN A 155 -2.42 -8.29 32.71
C GLN A 155 -3.93 -8.10 32.61
N ALA A 156 -4.62 -9.12 32.11
CA ALA A 156 -6.07 -9.11 32.03
C ALA A 156 -6.72 -9.03 33.42
N ASN A 157 -7.85 -8.32 33.46
CA ASN A 157 -8.65 -8.11 34.66
C ASN A 157 -10.15 -8.08 34.30
N ASN A 158 -10.99 -7.72 35.27
CA ASN A 158 -12.43 -7.53 35.11
C ASN A 158 -12.86 -6.05 35.22
N ILE A 159 -11.96 -5.10 34.96
CA ILE A 159 -12.20 -3.67 35.13
C ILE A 159 -12.34 -3.01 33.76
N THR A 160 -13.22 -2.03 33.62
CA THR A 160 -13.32 -1.15 32.45
C THR A 160 -13.54 0.30 32.90
N PHE A 161 -13.67 1.22 31.95
CA PHE A 161 -13.86 2.64 32.23
C PHE A 161 -14.99 3.24 31.38
N GLY A 162 -15.73 4.17 31.99
CA GLY A 162 -16.75 4.96 31.34
C GLY A 162 -16.18 6.07 30.46
N HIS A 163 -17.00 7.10 30.26
CA HIS A 163 -16.60 8.30 29.54
C HIS A 163 -15.47 9.03 30.28
N ARG A 164 -14.36 9.35 29.60
CA ARG A 164 -13.11 9.85 30.22
C ARG A 164 -13.28 11.05 31.14
N PHE A 165 -14.18 11.97 30.78
CA PHE A 165 -14.35 13.23 31.48
C PHE A 165 -15.54 13.24 32.45
N ILE A 166 -16.47 12.30 32.31
CA ILE A 166 -17.75 12.31 33.06
C ILE A 166 -17.77 11.20 34.09
N ASN A 167 -17.31 10.01 33.70
CA ASN A 167 -17.23 8.84 34.57
C ASN A 167 -15.84 8.19 34.40
N PRO A 168 -14.77 8.83 34.90
CA PRO A 168 -13.40 8.31 34.80
C PRO A 168 -13.15 7.11 35.71
N GLU A 169 -14.02 6.89 36.71
CA GLU A 169 -13.85 5.84 37.72
C GLU A 169 -13.88 4.42 37.13
N PRO A 170 -13.12 3.48 37.73
CA PRO A 170 -13.10 2.09 37.29
C PRO A 170 -14.44 1.40 37.53
N LEU A 171 -14.89 0.61 36.56
CA LEU A 171 -16.11 -0.19 36.60
C LEU A 171 -15.73 -1.66 36.64
N ILE A 172 -16.11 -2.37 37.70
CA ILE A 172 -15.93 -3.83 37.82
C ILE A 172 -17.03 -4.52 37.03
N ILE A 173 -16.67 -5.48 36.19
CA ILE A 173 -17.55 -6.19 35.26
C ILE A 173 -17.63 -7.67 35.65
N ASN A 174 -18.84 -8.22 35.68
CA ASN A 174 -19.04 -9.66 35.95
C ASN A 174 -19.22 -10.46 34.66
N ASP A 175 -19.99 -9.94 33.72
CA ASP A 175 -20.30 -10.59 32.43
C ASP A 175 -20.56 -9.54 31.34
N PHE A 176 -20.91 -9.99 30.12
CA PHE A 176 -21.15 -9.10 29.00
C PHE A 176 -22.42 -8.25 29.12
N ALA A 177 -23.46 -8.75 29.79
CA ALA A 177 -24.70 -8.00 30.02
C ALA A 177 -24.46 -6.84 30.99
N ASP A 178 -23.76 -7.11 32.09
CA ASP A 178 -23.28 -6.14 33.06
C ASP A 178 -22.33 -5.12 32.42
N TYR A 179 -21.42 -5.56 31.54
CA TYR A 179 -20.56 -4.68 30.75
C TYR A 179 -21.35 -3.66 29.95
N ARG A 180 -22.34 -4.09 29.17
CA ARG A 180 -23.20 -3.19 28.38
C ARG A 180 -23.98 -2.23 29.28
N ALA A 181 -24.62 -2.74 30.34
CA ALA A 181 -25.45 -1.94 31.23
C ALA A 181 -24.65 -0.85 31.96
N LYS A 182 -23.48 -1.20 32.50
CA LYS A 182 -22.60 -0.25 33.21
C LYS A 182 -21.99 0.79 32.26
N LEU A 183 -21.60 0.39 31.05
CA LEU A 183 -21.08 1.34 30.06
C LEU A 183 -22.11 2.39 29.65
N ILE A 184 -23.36 1.98 29.40
CA ILE A 184 -24.43 2.93 29.05
C ILE A 184 -24.65 3.93 30.20
N LYS A 185 -24.73 3.45 31.45
CA LYS A 185 -24.85 4.32 32.64
C LYS A 185 -23.65 5.26 32.82
N ALA A 186 -22.46 4.83 32.38
CA ALA A 186 -21.23 5.60 32.43
C ALA A 186 -20.96 6.39 31.13
N HIS A 187 -22.02 6.72 30.38
CA HIS A 187 -21.98 7.52 29.15
C HIS A 187 -21.09 6.93 28.06
N VAL A 188 -21.25 5.64 27.76
CA VAL A 188 -20.63 4.99 26.60
C VAL A 188 -21.62 4.04 25.94
N VAL A 189 -21.97 4.33 24.70
CA VAL A 189 -22.75 3.42 23.86
C VAL A 189 -21.77 2.51 23.13
N LEU A 190 -21.83 1.20 23.38
CA LEU A 190 -20.84 0.24 22.88
C LEU A 190 -20.96 -0.03 21.38
N SER A 191 -22.18 -0.20 20.88
CA SER A 191 -22.44 -0.57 19.48
C SER A 191 -22.34 0.64 18.54
N GLN A 192 -21.60 0.48 17.45
CA GLN A 192 -21.50 1.50 16.40
C GLN A 192 -22.85 1.77 15.73
N ILE A 193 -23.64 0.71 15.50
CA ILE A 193 -24.97 0.81 14.89
C ILE A 193 -25.91 1.59 15.80
N GLU A 194 -25.91 1.28 17.12
CA GLU A 194 -26.73 2.01 18.09
C GLU A 194 -26.33 3.49 18.15
N ARG A 195 -25.03 3.81 18.14
CA ARG A 195 -24.55 5.21 18.10
C ARG A 195 -25.02 5.94 16.85
N MET A 196 -24.91 5.30 15.69
CA MET A 196 -25.33 5.90 14.41
C MET A 196 -26.82 6.22 14.40
N GLU A 197 -27.65 5.28 14.87
CA GLU A 197 -29.11 5.47 14.97
C GLU A 197 -29.49 6.55 16.00
N LEU A 198 -28.76 6.66 17.11
CA LEU A 198 -28.93 7.76 18.06
C LEU A 198 -28.62 9.13 17.45
N ILE A 199 -27.57 9.23 16.63
CA ILE A 199 -27.23 10.48 15.93
C ILE A 199 -28.33 10.84 14.93
N LYS A 200 -28.77 9.87 14.10
CA LYS A 200 -29.85 10.09 13.13
C LYS A 200 -31.13 10.60 13.80
N LYS A 201 -31.59 9.91 14.84
CA LYS A 201 -32.79 10.32 15.58
C LYS A 201 -32.68 11.73 16.16
N GLN A 202 -31.51 12.10 16.67
CA GLN A 202 -31.28 13.45 17.20
C GLN A 202 -31.24 14.50 16.08
N LEU A 203 -30.61 14.20 14.94
CA LEU A 203 -30.63 15.08 13.76
C LEU A 203 -32.06 15.30 13.26
N GLU A 204 -32.82 14.22 13.07
CA GLU A 204 -34.22 14.26 12.63
C GLU A 204 -35.10 15.06 13.60
N PHE A 205 -34.96 14.83 14.91
CA PHE A 205 -35.69 15.56 15.93
C PHE A 205 -35.42 17.07 15.87
N ILE A 206 -34.14 17.47 15.81
CA ILE A 206 -33.78 18.90 15.72
C ILE A 206 -34.28 19.50 14.40
N GLY A 207 -34.11 18.78 13.29
CA GLY A 207 -34.61 19.17 11.97
C GLY A 207 -36.12 19.43 11.97
N GLN A 208 -36.91 18.49 12.51
CA GLN A 208 -38.36 18.65 12.62
C GLN A 208 -38.76 19.80 13.55
N SER A 209 -38.09 19.96 14.70
CA SER A 209 -38.42 21.00 15.67
C SER A 209 -38.22 22.43 15.17
N LEU A 210 -37.32 22.61 14.18
CA LEU A 210 -36.96 23.92 13.61
C LEU A 210 -37.36 24.06 12.14
N ASN A 211 -38.12 23.12 11.60
CA ASN A 211 -38.47 23.05 10.17
C ASN A 211 -37.25 23.11 9.23
N LEU A 212 -36.13 22.48 9.62
CA LEU A 212 -34.90 22.41 8.85
C LEU A 212 -34.77 21.07 8.12
N ILE A 213 -34.31 21.13 6.87
CA ILE A 213 -33.92 19.98 6.07
C ILE A 213 -32.43 19.71 6.30
N ILE A 214 -32.10 18.48 6.69
CA ILE A 214 -30.72 18.02 6.87
C ILE A 214 -30.47 16.97 5.79
N LYS A 215 -29.56 17.26 4.85
CA LYS A 215 -29.23 16.32 3.79
C LYS A 215 -28.44 15.14 4.37
N GLU A 216 -28.85 13.91 4.05
CA GLU A 216 -28.16 12.71 4.50
C GLU A 216 -26.77 12.63 3.88
N ASP A 217 -25.75 12.58 4.72
CA ASP A 217 -24.38 12.29 4.32
C ASP A 217 -23.88 11.07 5.06
N LYS A 218 -23.98 9.91 4.40
CA LYS A 218 -23.61 8.60 4.99
C LYS A 218 -22.14 8.56 5.41
N LYS A 219 -21.25 9.16 4.62
CA LYS A 219 -19.81 9.15 4.91
C LYS A 219 -19.51 10.00 6.13
N LEU A 220 -20.09 11.20 6.21
CA LEU A 220 -19.94 12.07 7.37
C LEU A 220 -20.53 11.42 8.62
N LEU A 221 -21.71 10.80 8.51
CA LEU A 221 -22.37 10.11 9.61
C LEU A 221 -21.53 8.95 10.16
N GLU A 222 -20.99 8.09 9.29
CA GLU A 222 -20.08 7.02 9.67
C GLU A 222 -18.83 7.56 10.37
N GLU A 223 -18.27 8.65 9.87
CA GLU A 223 -17.08 9.28 10.42
C GLU A 223 -17.34 9.83 11.83
N VAL A 224 -18.37 10.66 12.04
CA VAL A 224 -18.68 11.23 13.37
C VAL A 224 -19.05 10.15 14.38
N THR A 225 -19.74 9.08 13.94
CA THR A 225 -20.06 7.92 14.78
C THR A 225 -18.81 7.22 15.31
N GLY A 226 -17.73 7.22 14.53
CA GLY A 226 -16.43 6.64 14.89
C GLY A 226 -15.60 7.50 15.84
N LEU A 227 -15.94 8.78 16.01
CA LEU A 227 -15.21 9.75 16.84
C LEU A 227 -15.73 9.84 18.28
N VAL A 228 -16.98 9.44 18.53
CA VAL A 228 -17.66 9.63 19.81
C VAL A 228 -18.05 8.30 20.47
N GLU A 229 -17.96 8.26 21.80
CA GLU A 229 -18.44 7.15 22.65
C GLU A 229 -19.89 7.38 23.07
N PHE A 230 -20.31 8.64 23.22
CA PHE A 230 -21.67 9.03 23.60
C PHE A 230 -22.12 10.24 22.77
N PRO A 231 -22.86 10.02 21.67
CA PRO A 231 -23.19 11.09 20.73
C PRO A 231 -24.28 12.01 21.26
N VAL A 232 -24.00 13.31 21.27
CA VAL A 232 -24.97 14.38 21.52
C VAL A 232 -24.93 15.38 20.38
N VAL A 233 -26.03 15.48 19.63
CA VAL A 233 -26.15 16.43 18.54
C VAL A 233 -26.52 17.80 19.11
N MET A 234 -25.79 18.84 18.69
CA MET A 234 -26.02 20.21 19.11
C MET A 234 -26.16 21.13 17.89
N LEU A 235 -26.97 22.17 18.04
CA LEU A 235 -27.21 23.20 17.04
C LEU A 235 -26.32 24.41 17.32
N GLY A 236 -25.52 24.82 16.33
CA GLY A 236 -24.80 26.09 16.31
C GLY A 236 -25.40 27.06 15.30
N LYS A 237 -25.19 28.35 15.52
CA LYS A 237 -25.63 29.43 14.63
C LYS A 237 -24.47 29.97 13.79
N ILE A 238 -24.78 30.32 12.55
CA ILE A 238 -23.86 31.00 11.65
C ILE A 238 -24.19 32.50 11.67
N PRO A 239 -23.22 33.39 12.00
CA PRO A 239 -23.43 34.83 11.91
C PRO A 239 -23.86 35.28 10.51
N GLU A 240 -24.82 36.21 10.43
CA GLU A 240 -25.44 36.66 9.17
C GLU A 240 -24.44 37.16 8.13
N LYS A 241 -23.35 37.80 8.56
CA LYS A 241 -22.28 38.28 7.67
C LYS A 241 -21.64 37.19 6.81
N PHE A 242 -21.74 35.92 7.21
CA PHE A 242 -21.21 34.80 6.43
C PHE A 242 -22.23 34.20 5.46
N LEU A 243 -23.53 34.55 5.60
CA LEU A 243 -24.57 34.07 4.69
C LEU A 243 -24.50 34.74 3.31
N THR A 244 -23.65 35.77 3.16
CA THR A 244 -23.30 36.34 1.85
C THR A 244 -22.36 35.44 1.05
N LEU A 245 -21.72 34.45 1.69
CA LEU A 245 -20.88 33.48 0.99
C LEU A 245 -21.75 32.55 0.14
N PRO A 246 -21.23 32.11 -1.02
CA PRO A 246 -21.81 31.01 -1.77
C PRO A 246 -22.10 29.77 -0.91
N THR A 247 -23.23 29.10 -1.20
CA THR A 247 -23.67 27.93 -0.44
C THR A 247 -22.63 26.81 -0.48
N GLU A 248 -21.97 26.61 -1.61
CA GLU A 248 -20.94 25.59 -1.80
C GLU A 248 -19.67 25.87 -0.97
N VAL A 249 -19.31 27.14 -0.76
CA VAL A 249 -18.19 27.55 0.11
C VAL A 249 -18.52 27.21 1.56
N LEU A 250 -19.74 27.55 2.01
CA LEU A 250 -20.23 27.21 3.35
C LEU A 250 -20.20 25.69 3.57
N VAL A 251 -20.79 24.94 2.65
CA VAL A 251 -20.86 23.47 2.71
C VAL A 251 -19.47 22.84 2.72
N SER A 252 -18.55 23.28 1.84
CA SER A 252 -17.19 22.72 1.80
C SER A 252 -16.45 22.99 3.11
N SER A 253 -16.43 24.25 3.55
CA SER A 253 -15.74 24.68 4.78
C SER A 253 -16.20 23.91 6.02
N MET A 254 -17.50 23.65 6.13
CA MET A 254 -18.10 22.91 7.25
C MET A 254 -17.83 21.40 7.19
N LYS A 255 -17.90 20.82 6.00
CA LYS A 255 -17.77 19.37 5.82
C LYS A 255 -16.33 18.88 5.88
N SER A 256 -15.43 19.47 5.10
CA SER A 256 -14.05 18.98 4.95
C SER A 256 -13.19 19.24 6.19
N HIS A 257 -13.42 20.36 6.89
CA HIS A 257 -12.55 20.76 8.00
C HIS A 257 -13.17 20.60 9.40
N GLN A 258 -14.50 20.62 9.56
CA GLN A 258 -15.16 20.56 10.88
C GLN A 258 -16.14 19.40 11.09
N LYS A 259 -16.48 18.64 10.04
CA LYS A 259 -17.41 17.50 10.15
C LYS A 259 -18.80 17.92 10.67
N TYR A 260 -19.26 19.10 10.26
CA TYR A 260 -20.59 19.60 10.60
C TYR A 260 -21.62 19.21 9.54
N PHE A 261 -22.86 18.99 9.98
CA PHE A 261 -24.02 18.77 9.13
C PHE A 261 -24.65 20.11 8.77
N ASN A 262 -24.83 20.32 7.47
CA ASN A 262 -25.44 21.52 6.93
C ASN A 262 -26.97 21.45 7.06
N THR A 263 -27.59 22.60 7.30
CA THR A 263 -29.04 22.72 7.38
C THR A 263 -29.57 23.61 6.25
N PHE A 264 -30.76 23.27 5.77
CA PHE A 264 -31.45 23.98 4.71
C PHE A 264 -32.88 24.32 5.16
N ASP A 265 -33.47 25.37 4.61
CA ASP A 265 -34.89 25.65 4.79
C ASP A 265 -35.77 24.73 3.92
N GLN A 266 -37.09 24.85 4.06
CA GLN A 266 -38.05 24.07 3.26
C GLN A 266 -38.04 24.42 1.76
N SER A 267 -37.49 25.57 1.39
CA SER A 267 -37.31 26.01 0.01
C SER A 267 -36.01 25.49 -0.61
N GLY A 268 -35.14 24.83 0.17
CA GLY A 268 -33.86 24.29 -0.25
C GLY A 268 -32.69 25.29 -0.16
N ASN A 269 -32.91 26.49 0.39
CA ASN A 269 -31.83 27.46 0.62
C ASN A 269 -31.05 27.10 1.88
N PHE A 270 -29.80 27.54 1.95
CA PHE A 270 -28.96 27.32 3.11
C PHE A 270 -29.53 28.06 4.34
N ALA A 271 -29.72 27.34 5.45
CA ALA A 271 -30.23 27.91 6.70
C ALA A 271 -29.08 28.37 7.61
N PRO A 272 -29.28 29.38 8.48
CA PRO A 272 -28.22 29.98 9.30
C PRO A 272 -27.80 29.11 10.50
N TYR A 273 -27.91 27.79 10.36
CA TYR A 273 -27.63 26.83 11.40
C TYR A 273 -26.75 25.70 10.87
N PHE A 274 -26.00 25.10 11.79
CA PHE A 274 -25.26 23.87 11.53
C PHE A 274 -25.42 22.93 12.73
N LEU A 275 -25.32 21.63 12.47
CA LEU A 275 -25.42 20.61 13.50
C LEU A 275 -24.07 19.90 13.63
N PHE A 276 -23.66 19.61 14.86
CA PHE A 276 -22.41 18.89 15.11
C PHE A 276 -22.61 17.86 16.23
N VAL A 277 -21.78 16.81 16.22
CA VAL A 277 -21.86 15.73 17.20
C VAL A 277 -20.78 15.94 18.25
N SER A 278 -21.21 16.23 19.48
CA SER A 278 -20.36 16.27 20.65
C SER A 278 -20.25 14.88 21.29
N ASN A 279 -19.12 14.61 21.93
CA ASN A 279 -18.93 13.47 22.80
C ASN A 279 -19.26 13.80 24.28
N MET A 280 -19.70 15.03 24.56
CA MET A 280 -19.97 15.55 25.89
C MET A 280 -21.43 16.01 25.99
N PRO A 281 -22.27 15.40 26.85
CA PRO A 281 -23.62 15.88 27.15
C PRO A 281 -23.71 17.14 28.01
N SER A 282 -22.68 17.47 28.81
CA SER A 282 -22.62 18.66 29.68
C SER A 282 -22.09 19.90 28.95
N ASP A 283 -22.15 21.06 29.60
CA ASP A 283 -21.52 22.32 29.15
C ASP A 283 -21.97 22.78 27.74
N ARG A 284 -23.22 22.47 27.38
CA ARG A 284 -23.78 22.67 26.04
C ARG A 284 -23.54 24.07 25.51
N GLU A 285 -23.81 25.10 26.31
CA GLU A 285 -23.63 26.50 25.88
C GLU A 285 -22.17 26.84 25.55
N MET A 286 -21.23 26.38 26.36
CA MET A 286 -19.80 26.60 26.13
C MET A 286 -19.32 25.84 24.88
N ILE A 287 -19.78 24.61 24.70
CA ILE A 287 -19.46 23.79 23.53
C ILE A 287 -20.02 24.42 22.25
N ILE A 288 -21.27 24.88 22.27
CA ILE A 288 -21.91 25.56 21.13
C ILE A 288 -21.11 26.82 20.78
N LYS A 289 -20.89 27.73 21.74
CA LYS A 289 -20.10 28.96 21.51
C LYS A 289 -18.69 28.68 21.01
N GLY A 290 -18.05 27.63 21.51
CA GLY A 290 -16.73 27.19 21.06
C GLY A 290 -16.72 26.77 19.58
N ASN A 291 -17.69 25.93 19.17
CA ASN A 291 -17.82 25.49 17.79
C ASN A 291 -18.22 26.64 16.85
N GLU A 292 -19.11 27.53 17.29
CA GLU A 292 -19.47 28.76 16.55
C GLU A 292 -18.24 29.65 16.32
N LYS A 293 -17.41 29.88 17.35
CA LYS A 293 -16.17 30.67 17.23
C LYS A 293 -15.19 30.03 16.25
N VAL A 294 -15.03 28.71 16.31
CA VAL A 294 -14.13 27.96 15.43
C VAL A 294 -14.61 28.00 13.98
N LEU A 295 -15.92 27.87 13.74
CA LEU A 295 -16.50 28.01 12.41
C LEU A 295 -16.35 29.45 11.89
N ALA A 296 -16.68 30.44 12.72
CA ALA A 296 -16.61 31.84 12.35
C ALA A 296 -15.20 32.28 11.96
N ALA A 297 -14.16 31.79 12.65
CA ALA A 297 -12.77 32.03 12.26
C ALA A 297 -12.48 31.55 10.84
N ARG A 298 -12.88 30.32 10.50
CA ARG A 298 -12.65 29.73 9.16
C ARG A 298 -13.48 30.40 8.06
N LEU A 299 -14.72 30.73 8.35
CA LEU A 299 -15.58 31.44 7.41
C LEU A 299 -15.12 32.90 7.20
N SER A 300 -14.34 33.46 8.13
CA SER A 300 -13.76 34.80 7.96
C SER A 300 -12.68 34.81 6.89
N ASP A 301 -11.84 33.77 6.83
CA ASP A 301 -10.85 33.60 5.76
C ASP A 301 -11.54 33.42 4.40
N ALA A 302 -12.54 32.55 4.32
CA ALA A 302 -13.33 32.36 3.10
C ALA A 302 -14.03 33.65 2.65
N LEU A 303 -14.62 34.40 3.59
CA LEU A 303 -15.26 35.68 3.29
C LEU A 303 -14.25 36.71 2.77
N TYR A 304 -13.06 36.76 3.36
CA TYR A 304 -11.99 37.63 2.89
C TYR A 304 -11.57 37.28 1.45
N PHE A 305 -11.31 36.01 1.15
CA PHE A 305 -10.98 35.59 -0.21
C PHE A 305 -12.09 35.91 -1.20
N TYR A 306 -13.36 35.70 -0.83
CA TYR A 306 -14.49 36.01 -1.69
C TYR A 306 -14.58 37.50 -2.01
N GLN A 307 -14.43 38.36 -0.99
CA GLN A 307 -14.48 39.82 -1.16
C GLN A 307 -13.30 40.33 -1.98
N GLN A 308 -12.10 39.82 -1.72
CA GLN A 308 -10.91 40.13 -2.49
C GLN A 308 -11.07 39.69 -3.95
N ASP A 309 -11.71 38.55 -4.18
CA ASP A 309 -11.91 38.05 -5.53
C ASP A 309 -12.95 38.87 -6.30
N LEU A 310 -14.00 39.36 -5.64
CA LEU A 310 -15.01 40.24 -6.22
C LEU A 310 -14.45 41.63 -6.60
N SER A 311 -13.30 42.04 -6.07
CA SER A 311 -12.67 43.30 -6.46
C SER A 311 -11.92 43.23 -7.81
N SER A 312 -11.84 42.05 -8.43
CA SER A 312 -11.16 41.83 -9.72
C SER A 312 -12.08 41.15 -10.72
N THR A 313 -12.11 41.65 -11.96
CA THR A 313 -12.99 41.08 -13.00
C THR A 313 -12.42 39.80 -13.60
N LEU A 314 -13.28 38.94 -14.16
CA LEU A 314 -12.92 37.75 -14.93
C LEU A 314 -11.96 38.09 -16.08
N GLU A 315 -12.12 39.26 -16.69
CA GLU A 315 -11.23 39.77 -17.75
C GLU A 315 -9.83 40.08 -17.23
N SER A 316 -9.70 40.77 -16.08
CA SER A 316 -8.40 41.08 -15.48
C SER A 316 -7.59 39.82 -15.09
N ARG A 317 -8.29 38.71 -14.86
CA ARG A 317 -7.73 37.41 -14.47
C ARG A 317 -7.14 36.62 -15.64
N LEU A 318 -7.49 36.93 -16.88
CA LEU A 318 -7.04 36.19 -18.05
C LEU A 318 -5.52 36.20 -18.22
N ALA A 319 -4.87 37.33 -17.92
CA ALA A 319 -3.41 37.46 -18.00
C ALA A 319 -2.69 36.52 -17.00
N LYS A 320 -3.28 36.29 -15.82
CA LYS A 320 -2.71 35.40 -14.81
C LYS A 320 -2.74 33.93 -15.23
N LEU A 321 -3.62 33.52 -16.16
CA LEU A 321 -3.65 32.16 -16.70
C LEU A 321 -2.40 31.81 -17.52
N GLU A 322 -1.67 32.80 -18.03
CA GLU A 322 -0.40 32.59 -18.72
C GLU A 322 0.68 32.07 -17.76
N GLN A 323 0.58 32.41 -16.47
CA GLN A 323 1.52 31.99 -15.44
C GLN A 323 1.24 30.57 -14.91
N ILE A 324 0.12 29.95 -15.29
CA ILE A 324 -0.24 28.60 -14.87
C ILE A 324 0.16 27.65 -15.99
N THR A 325 1.21 26.86 -15.77
CA THR A 325 1.60 25.82 -16.72
C THR A 325 0.54 24.72 -16.74
N PHE A 326 -0.09 24.51 -17.90
CA PHE A 326 -0.95 23.34 -18.11
C PHE A 326 -0.10 22.08 -18.25
N HIS A 327 0.93 22.14 -19.08
CA HIS A 327 1.86 21.04 -19.31
C HIS A 327 3.13 21.55 -20.01
N ALA A 328 4.32 21.12 -19.57
CA ALA A 328 5.61 21.66 -20.02
C ALA A 328 5.80 21.66 -21.55
N LYS A 329 5.32 20.64 -22.25
CA LYS A 329 5.41 20.52 -23.72
C LYS A 329 4.23 21.12 -24.51
N ILE A 330 3.11 21.43 -23.84
CA ILE A 330 1.85 21.84 -24.51
C ILE A 330 1.56 23.33 -24.25
N GLY A 331 2.06 23.87 -23.13
CA GLY A 331 1.99 25.29 -22.82
C GLY A 331 1.21 25.63 -21.55
N THR A 332 0.71 26.86 -21.52
CA THR A 332 0.05 27.49 -20.37
C THR A 332 -1.47 27.25 -20.38
N MET A 333 -2.13 27.54 -19.25
CA MET A 333 -3.59 27.47 -19.19
C MET A 333 -4.26 28.51 -20.09
N ARG A 334 -3.65 29.68 -20.29
CA ARG A 334 -4.16 30.68 -21.23
C ARG A 334 -4.14 30.15 -22.66
N GLN A 335 -3.02 29.56 -23.08
CA GLN A 335 -2.90 28.92 -24.40
C GLN A 335 -3.90 27.77 -24.57
N LYS A 336 -4.14 26.99 -23.52
CA LYS A 336 -5.18 25.96 -23.53
C LYS A 336 -6.59 26.52 -23.74
N VAL A 337 -6.96 27.61 -23.05
CA VAL A 337 -8.28 28.26 -23.26
C VAL A 337 -8.44 28.73 -24.72
N VAL A 338 -7.38 29.25 -25.34
CA VAL A 338 -7.39 29.62 -26.76
C VAL A 338 -7.67 28.40 -27.65
N ARG A 339 -6.96 27.29 -27.44
CA ARG A 339 -7.18 26.05 -28.20
C ARG A 339 -8.58 25.46 -27.99
N ILE A 340 -9.11 25.53 -26.77
CA ILE A 340 -10.51 25.16 -26.49
C ILE A 340 -11.46 25.97 -27.37
N GLY A 341 -11.24 27.29 -27.49
CA GLY A 341 -12.04 28.13 -28.39
C GLY A 341 -11.93 27.76 -29.86
N ASP A 342 -10.73 27.42 -30.34
CA ASP A 342 -10.53 26.91 -31.70
C ASP A 342 -11.31 25.60 -31.93
N ILE A 343 -11.23 24.66 -30.99
CA ILE A 343 -11.94 23.38 -31.07
C ILE A 343 -13.45 23.62 -30.99
N CYS A 344 -13.93 24.49 -30.10
CA CYS A 344 -15.35 24.86 -30.02
C CYS A 344 -15.87 25.37 -31.37
N ARG A 345 -15.11 26.24 -32.07
CA ARG A 345 -15.50 26.71 -33.41
C ARG A 345 -15.62 25.59 -34.44
N LEU A 346 -14.76 24.56 -34.35
CA LEU A 346 -14.76 23.42 -35.27
C LEU A 346 -15.88 22.41 -35.01
N ILE A 347 -16.26 22.19 -33.74
CA ILE A 347 -17.25 21.17 -33.36
C ILE A 347 -18.67 21.73 -33.20
N SER A 348 -18.83 23.06 -33.17
CA SER A 348 -20.15 23.69 -33.07
C SER A 348 -20.92 23.55 -34.38
N PRO A 349 -22.24 23.28 -34.35
CA PRO A 349 -23.10 23.38 -35.53
C PRO A 349 -22.99 24.77 -36.18
N GLU A 350 -23.19 24.89 -37.49
CA GLU A 350 -23.05 26.16 -38.25
C GLU A 350 -23.88 27.32 -37.66
N ASN A 351 -25.02 27.02 -37.03
CA ASN A 351 -25.87 28.03 -36.37
C ASN A 351 -25.37 28.49 -34.98
N GLN A 352 -24.33 27.86 -34.43
CA GLN A 352 -23.79 28.14 -33.08
C GLN A 352 -22.31 28.54 -33.06
N SER A 353 -21.57 28.37 -34.17
CA SER A 353 -20.14 28.76 -34.25
C SER A 353 -19.93 30.27 -34.08
N GLU A 354 -20.91 31.09 -34.45
CA GLU A 354 -20.96 32.56 -34.28
C GLU A 354 -21.67 33.01 -32.99
N ASN A 355 -22.09 32.10 -32.11
CA ASN A 355 -22.79 32.47 -30.88
C ASN A 355 -21.87 33.25 -29.93
N GLN A 356 -22.20 34.53 -29.69
CA GLN A 356 -21.43 35.43 -28.84
C GLN A 356 -21.35 34.94 -27.38
N ASP A 357 -22.42 34.33 -26.85
CA ASP A 357 -22.44 33.80 -25.47
C ASP A 357 -21.48 32.62 -25.31
N LEU A 358 -21.38 31.74 -26.31
CA LEU A 358 -20.42 30.64 -26.31
C LEU A 358 -18.97 31.17 -26.30
N GLN A 359 -18.68 32.19 -27.10
CA GLN A 359 -17.35 32.79 -27.16
C GLN A 359 -16.96 33.46 -25.84
N ILE A 360 -17.89 34.16 -25.20
CA ILE A 360 -17.67 34.78 -23.88
C ILE A 360 -17.48 33.68 -22.81
N ALA A 361 -18.33 32.64 -22.81
CA ALA A 361 -18.21 31.53 -21.88
C ALA A 361 -16.87 30.80 -22.01
N VAL A 362 -16.41 30.50 -23.23
CA VAL A 362 -15.09 29.90 -23.48
C VAL A 362 -13.98 30.79 -22.94
N ARG A 363 -14.03 32.10 -23.23
CA ARG A 363 -12.99 33.07 -22.82
C ARG A 363 -12.77 33.05 -21.32
N PHE A 364 -13.85 32.92 -20.53
CA PHE A 364 -13.82 32.98 -19.08
C PHE A 364 -13.88 31.62 -18.36
N CYS A 365 -14.03 30.50 -19.07
CA CYS A 365 -14.32 29.19 -18.45
C CYS A 365 -13.27 28.69 -17.44
N LYS A 366 -12.04 29.21 -17.45
CA LYS A 366 -10.98 28.83 -16.48
C LYS A 366 -10.45 30.00 -15.67
N SER A 367 -11.07 31.18 -15.78
CA SER A 367 -10.57 32.43 -15.16
C SER A 367 -10.55 32.37 -13.63
N ASP A 368 -11.44 31.59 -13.04
CA ASP A 368 -11.54 31.35 -11.60
C ASP A 368 -10.36 30.57 -11.02
N LEU A 369 -9.59 29.82 -11.82
CA LEU A 369 -8.35 29.15 -11.37
C LEU A 369 -7.30 30.11 -10.81
N THR A 370 -7.42 31.40 -11.10
CA THR A 370 -6.52 32.46 -10.62
C THR A 370 -7.10 33.22 -9.42
N SER A 371 -8.22 32.75 -8.88
CA SER A 371 -8.89 33.33 -7.72
C SER A 371 -8.30 32.80 -6.43
N GLU A 372 -8.25 33.64 -5.41
CA GLU A 372 -7.75 33.25 -4.09
C GLU A 372 -8.65 32.16 -3.50
N MET A 373 -9.97 32.25 -3.74
CA MET A 373 -10.94 31.24 -3.31
C MET A 373 -10.65 29.86 -3.91
N VAL A 374 -10.37 29.75 -5.22
CA VAL A 374 -10.04 28.45 -5.84
C VAL A 374 -8.63 27.99 -5.45
N GLY A 375 -7.72 28.93 -5.14
CA GLY A 375 -6.43 28.62 -4.54
C GLY A 375 -6.56 27.91 -3.18
N GLU A 376 -7.47 28.38 -2.32
CA GLU A 376 -7.73 27.77 -1.01
C GLU A 376 -8.67 26.55 -1.10
N PHE A 377 -9.67 26.60 -1.98
CA PHE A 377 -10.69 25.55 -2.19
C PHE A 377 -10.72 25.06 -3.65
N PRO A 378 -9.75 24.23 -4.08
CA PRO A 378 -9.64 23.76 -5.46
C PRO A 378 -10.87 23.01 -5.96
N GLU A 379 -11.64 22.38 -5.06
CA GLU A 379 -12.89 21.70 -5.38
C GLU A 379 -14.01 22.64 -5.85
N LEU A 380 -13.89 23.95 -5.63
CA LEU A 380 -14.86 24.96 -6.04
C LEU A 380 -14.58 25.56 -7.43
N GLN A 381 -13.62 25.01 -8.18
CA GLN A 381 -13.40 25.40 -9.57
C GLN A 381 -14.66 25.20 -10.43
N GLY A 382 -14.87 26.08 -11.40
CA GLY A 382 -16.11 26.24 -12.17
C GLY A 382 -17.22 26.91 -11.36
N ILE A 383 -17.46 26.46 -10.12
CA ILE A 383 -18.51 27.00 -9.23
C ILE A 383 -18.21 28.46 -8.89
N MET A 384 -16.98 28.79 -8.51
CA MET A 384 -16.63 30.19 -8.23
C MET A 384 -16.70 31.06 -9.49
N GLY A 385 -16.30 30.52 -10.65
CA GLY A 385 -16.49 31.19 -11.94
C GLY A 385 -17.94 31.59 -12.22
N TYR A 386 -18.91 30.76 -11.86
CA TYR A 386 -20.34 31.09 -11.95
C TYR A 386 -20.74 32.28 -11.06
N TYR A 387 -20.28 32.30 -9.81
CA TYR A 387 -20.60 33.39 -8.89
C TYR A 387 -19.97 34.71 -9.32
N TYR A 388 -18.73 34.68 -9.82
CA TYR A 388 -18.06 35.87 -10.36
C TYR A 388 -18.75 36.36 -11.65
N ALA A 389 -19.09 35.46 -12.57
CA ALA A 389 -19.84 35.82 -13.78
C ALA A 389 -21.19 36.47 -13.47
N LYS A 390 -21.91 35.96 -12.46
CA LYS A 390 -23.15 36.58 -11.98
C LYS A 390 -22.93 37.94 -11.33
N ALA A 391 -21.88 38.09 -10.52
CA ALA A 391 -21.55 39.37 -9.89
C ALA A 391 -21.20 40.46 -10.93
N GLU A 392 -20.62 40.07 -12.06
CA GLU A 392 -20.33 40.96 -13.20
C GLU A 392 -21.52 41.18 -14.14
N GLY A 393 -22.69 40.59 -13.87
CA GLY A 393 -23.90 40.77 -14.66
C GLY A 393 -23.94 39.98 -15.98
N LEU A 394 -23.10 38.94 -16.13
CA LEU A 394 -23.16 38.05 -17.30
C LEU A 394 -24.44 37.21 -17.30
N SER A 395 -24.88 36.80 -18.49
CA SER A 395 -26.11 36.02 -18.66
C SER A 395 -26.05 34.68 -17.91
N HIS A 396 -27.22 34.15 -17.52
CA HIS A 396 -27.29 32.85 -16.85
C HIS A 396 -26.67 31.73 -17.71
N GLU A 397 -26.85 31.80 -19.03
CA GLU A 397 -26.26 30.85 -19.99
C GLU A 397 -24.73 30.84 -19.86
N ILE A 398 -24.08 32.01 -19.91
CA ILE A 398 -22.63 32.16 -19.78
C ILE A 398 -22.15 31.64 -18.42
N ALA A 399 -22.77 32.11 -17.33
CA ALA A 399 -22.36 31.70 -15.98
C ALA A 399 -22.49 30.19 -15.79
N SER A 400 -23.60 29.59 -16.24
CA SER A 400 -23.84 28.15 -16.15
C SER A 400 -22.84 27.35 -17.00
N ALA A 401 -22.48 27.85 -18.19
CA ALA A 401 -21.46 27.23 -19.02
C ALA A 401 -20.07 27.24 -18.39
N ILE A 402 -19.69 28.31 -17.69
CA ILE A 402 -18.45 28.39 -16.89
C ILE A 402 -18.47 27.41 -15.71
N ARG A 403 -19.63 27.11 -15.14
CA ARG A 403 -19.75 26.10 -14.07
C ARG A 403 -19.63 24.68 -14.61
N ASP A 404 -20.39 24.40 -15.65
CA ASP A 404 -20.74 23.04 -16.04
C ASP A 404 -19.80 22.45 -17.10
N HIS A 405 -18.87 23.21 -17.70
CA HIS A 405 -17.91 22.68 -18.69
C HIS A 405 -16.94 21.64 -18.11
N TYR A 406 -16.76 21.59 -16.79
CA TYR A 406 -16.00 20.53 -16.15
C TYR A 406 -16.73 19.18 -16.15
N LYS A 407 -18.05 19.19 -16.36
CA LYS A 407 -18.90 17.98 -16.29
C LYS A 407 -18.86 17.15 -17.57
N PRO A 408 -19.23 15.87 -17.48
CA PRO A 408 -19.11 15.02 -16.31
C PRO A 408 -17.65 14.83 -15.92
N GLN A 409 -17.40 14.80 -14.62
CA GLN A 409 -16.13 14.36 -14.04
C GLN A 409 -16.08 12.83 -13.86
N GLY A 410 -17.23 12.14 -13.93
CA GLY A 410 -17.32 10.68 -13.81
C GLY A 410 -18.61 10.09 -14.38
N PRO A 411 -18.75 8.75 -14.39
CA PRO A 411 -19.86 8.05 -15.04
C PRO A 411 -21.26 8.27 -14.42
N LEU A 412 -21.30 8.79 -13.20
CA LEU A 412 -22.52 9.10 -12.44
C LEU A 412 -22.84 10.59 -12.42
N ASP A 413 -21.99 11.42 -13.06
CA ASP A 413 -22.16 12.86 -13.13
C ASP A 413 -23.04 13.23 -14.32
N GLU A 414 -23.73 14.36 -14.22
CA GLU A 414 -24.66 14.81 -15.25
C GLU A 414 -23.91 15.24 -16.52
N VAL A 415 -24.51 14.98 -17.68
CA VAL A 415 -23.96 15.43 -18.96
C VAL A 415 -24.36 16.90 -19.16
N PRO A 416 -23.38 17.82 -19.38
CA PRO A 416 -23.71 19.22 -19.63
C PRO A 416 -24.51 19.37 -20.93
N ILE A 417 -25.31 20.43 -21.01
CA ILE A 417 -26.13 20.79 -22.18
C ILE A 417 -25.73 22.16 -22.72
N GLY A 418 -26.17 22.49 -23.94
CA GLY A 418 -25.94 23.81 -24.54
C GLY A 418 -24.46 24.16 -24.69
N SER A 419 -24.12 25.44 -24.43
CA SER A 419 -22.75 25.95 -24.54
C SER A 419 -21.76 25.17 -23.66
N ALA A 420 -22.19 24.75 -22.46
CA ALA A 420 -21.37 23.99 -21.52
C ALA A 420 -20.89 22.65 -22.12
N ALA A 421 -21.75 21.98 -22.90
CA ALA A 421 -21.44 20.69 -23.52
C ALA A 421 -20.33 20.80 -24.56
N ILE A 422 -20.40 21.85 -25.38
CA ILE A 422 -19.43 22.15 -26.43
C ILE A 422 -18.07 22.46 -25.80
N ILE A 423 -18.04 23.29 -24.76
CA ILE A 423 -16.80 23.63 -24.04
C ILE A 423 -16.21 22.40 -23.34
N ALA A 424 -17.04 21.59 -22.68
CA ALA A 424 -16.60 20.37 -22.01
C ALA A 424 -15.96 19.38 -23.00
N MET A 425 -16.60 19.18 -24.16
CA MET A 425 -16.08 18.32 -25.21
C MET A 425 -14.76 18.86 -25.76
N ALA A 426 -14.67 20.17 -26.01
CA ALA A 426 -13.46 20.81 -26.49
C ALA A 426 -12.29 20.73 -25.48
N ASP A 427 -12.50 21.00 -24.19
CA ASP A 427 -11.49 20.85 -23.13
C ASP A 427 -10.98 19.41 -23.08
N LYS A 428 -11.88 18.44 -23.15
CA LYS A 428 -11.52 17.02 -23.09
C LYS A 428 -10.78 16.56 -24.35
N LEU A 429 -11.14 17.06 -25.53
CA LEU A 429 -10.40 16.83 -26.77
C LEU A 429 -9.01 17.47 -26.73
N ASP A 430 -8.88 18.71 -26.25
CA ASP A 430 -7.58 19.39 -26.09
C ASP A 430 -6.66 18.59 -25.17
N ASN A 431 -7.16 18.18 -23.99
CA ASN A 431 -6.40 17.36 -23.06
C ASN A 431 -5.96 16.04 -23.71
N LEU A 432 -6.86 15.40 -24.45
CA LEU A 432 -6.58 14.12 -25.07
C LEU A 432 -5.50 14.22 -26.14
N ILE A 433 -5.67 15.17 -27.07
CA ILE A 433 -4.77 15.37 -28.21
C ILE A 433 -3.44 15.92 -27.71
N GLY A 434 -3.47 16.94 -26.83
CA GLY A 434 -2.28 17.56 -26.27
C GLY A 434 -1.39 16.56 -25.54
N LEU A 435 -1.96 15.71 -24.67
CA LEU A 435 -1.19 14.70 -23.93
C LEU A 435 -0.60 13.63 -24.86
N ILE A 436 -1.32 13.20 -25.91
CA ILE A 436 -0.77 12.29 -26.94
C ILE A 436 0.42 12.95 -27.64
N LEU A 437 0.28 14.20 -28.10
CA LEU A 437 1.34 14.92 -28.81
C LEU A 437 2.57 15.17 -27.92
N ALA A 438 2.36 15.30 -26.62
CA ALA A 438 3.44 15.42 -25.63
C ALA A 438 4.19 14.10 -25.35
N GLY A 439 3.72 12.97 -25.91
CA GLY A 439 4.23 11.63 -25.63
C GLY A 439 3.76 11.05 -24.29
N GLU A 440 2.73 11.64 -23.69
CA GLU A 440 2.14 11.24 -22.40
C GLU A 440 0.77 10.62 -22.63
N GLU A 441 0.73 9.44 -23.24
CA GLU A 441 -0.54 8.78 -23.55
C GLU A 441 -1.38 8.54 -22.27
N PRO A 442 -2.60 9.10 -22.19
CA PRO A 442 -3.40 8.97 -20.97
C PRO A 442 -3.80 7.52 -20.75
N SER A 443 -3.42 6.96 -19.59
CA SER A 443 -3.95 5.69 -19.11
C SER A 443 -5.46 5.84 -18.84
N GLY A 444 -6.25 4.79 -19.12
CA GLY A 444 -7.72 4.88 -19.21
C GLY A 444 -8.50 5.25 -17.94
N SER A 445 -7.85 5.70 -16.85
CA SER A 445 -8.50 6.29 -15.67
C SER A 445 -8.82 7.78 -15.84
N ARG A 446 -8.41 8.40 -16.95
CA ARG A 446 -8.61 9.84 -17.25
C ARG A 446 -9.42 10.13 -18.53
N ASP A 447 -10.24 9.18 -19.02
CA ASP A 447 -11.11 9.35 -20.22
C ASP A 447 -12.55 9.71 -19.80
N PRO A 448 -13.00 10.98 -19.87
CA PRO A 448 -14.22 11.42 -19.21
C PRO A 448 -15.53 11.18 -19.99
N TYR A 449 -15.53 10.43 -21.10
CA TYR A 449 -16.78 10.05 -21.80
C TYR A 449 -16.76 8.66 -22.42
N SER A 450 -15.69 7.88 -22.23
CA SER A 450 -15.54 6.58 -22.90
C SER A 450 -15.64 6.63 -24.44
N LEU A 451 -15.52 7.81 -25.06
CA LEU A 451 -15.57 7.95 -26.53
C LEU A 451 -14.28 7.42 -27.17
N ARG A 452 -13.12 7.75 -26.57
CA ARG A 452 -11.86 7.09 -26.90
C ARG A 452 -11.93 5.61 -26.48
N ARG A 453 -12.53 5.28 -25.33
CA ARG A 453 -12.70 3.91 -24.87
C ARG A 453 -13.48 3.02 -25.86
N GLN A 454 -14.63 3.43 -26.39
CA GLN A 454 -15.38 2.63 -27.38
C GLN A 454 -14.60 2.45 -28.69
N ALA A 455 -13.95 3.52 -29.17
CA ALA A 455 -13.12 3.46 -30.36
C ALA A 455 -11.84 2.62 -30.15
N ILE A 456 -11.21 2.70 -28.97
CA ILE A 456 -10.05 1.90 -28.59
C ILE A 456 -10.43 0.44 -28.36
N GLU A 457 -11.53 0.14 -27.67
CA GLU A 457 -11.94 -1.22 -27.33
C GLU A 457 -12.33 -2.00 -28.59
N LEU A 458 -13.02 -1.36 -29.54
CA LEU A 458 -13.28 -1.94 -30.86
C LEU A 458 -11.98 -2.10 -31.67
N LYS A 459 -11.11 -1.07 -31.70
CA LYS A 459 -9.82 -1.14 -32.40
C LYS A 459 -8.88 -2.19 -31.79
N GLN A 460 -8.88 -2.35 -30.47
CA GLN A 460 -8.16 -3.38 -29.73
C GLN A 460 -8.72 -4.76 -30.06
N ALA A 461 -10.04 -4.94 -30.05
CA ALA A 461 -10.66 -6.20 -30.49
C ALA A 461 -10.26 -6.53 -31.95
N GLN A 462 -10.21 -5.52 -32.83
CA GLN A 462 -9.74 -5.65 -34.20
C GLN A 462 -8.22 -5.90 -34.34
N THR A 463 -7.39 -5.65 -33.31
CA THR A 463 -5.98 -6.11 -33.33
C THR A 463 -5.85 -7.61 -33.12
N ILE A 464 -6.91 -8.25 -32.62
CA ILE A 464 -6.94 -9.67 -32.26
C ILE A 464 -7.69 -10.49 -33.32
N GLY A 465 -8.87 -10.04 -33.73
CA GLY A 465 -9.73 -10.75 -34.66
C GLY A 465 -9.99 -9.97 -35.96
N GLU A 466 -10.36 -10.69 -37.01
CA GLU A 466 -10.78 -10.13 -38.29
C GLU A 466 -12.28 -9.85 -38.28
N PHE A 467 -12.66 -8.57 -38.35
CA PHE A 467 -14.07 -8.16 -38.30
C PHE A 467 -14.58 -7.96 -39.72
N ASN A 468 -15.59 -8.72 -40.12
CA ASN A 468 -16.41 -8.41 -41.30
C ASN A 468 -17.45 -7.33 -40.96
N GLU A 469 -18.22 -6.90 -41.96
CA GLU A 469 -19.22 -5.84 -41.78
C GLU A 469 -20.26 -6.18 -40.70
N ASP A 470 -20.70 -7.44 -40.63
CA ASP A 470 -21.69 -7.88 -39.66
C ASP A 470 -21.13 -7.85 -38.23
N ALA A 471 -19.91 -8.37 -38.03
CA ALA A 471 -19.19 -8.29 -36.75
C ALA A 471 -18.99 -6.83 -36.31
N TYR A 472 -18.66 -5.94 -37.25
CA TYR A 472 -18.46 -4.52 -36.98
C TYR A 472 -19.76 -3.81 -36.58
N LYS A 473 -20.86 -4.04 -37.31
CA LYS A 473 -22.18 -3.48 -36.99
C LYS A 473 -22.66 -3.93 -35.62
N LEU A 474 -22.55 -5.22 -35.32
CA LEU A 474 -22.92 -5.78 -34.02
C LEU A 474 -22.07 -5.21 -32.89
N ALA A 475 -20.75 -5.13 -33.07
CA ALA A 475 -19.85 -4.59 -32.06
C ALA A 475 -20.15 -3.11 -31.76
N LYS A 476 -20.42 -2.30 -32.79
CA LYS A 476 -20.74 -0.88 -32.65
C LYS A 476 -22.02 -0.63 -31.82
N ILE A 477 -22.98 -1.54 -31.88
CA ILE A 477 -24.29 -1.38 -31.23
C ILE A 477 -24.32 -2.03 -29.85
N PHE A 478 -23.72 -3.21 -29.71
CA PHE A 478 -23.86 -4.03 -28.51
C PHE A 478 -22.63 -4.03 -27.60
N TRP A 479 -21.54 -3.34 -27.95
CA TRP A 479 -20.39 -3.14 -27.07
C TRP A 479 -20.28 -1.69 -26.56
N PRO A 480 -19.97 -1.49 -25.26
CA PRO A 480 -19.79 -2.51 -24.23
C PRO A 480 -21.14 -3.13 -23.79
N GLY A 481 -21.22 -4.46 -23.65
CA GLY A 481 -22.50 -5.13 -23.38
C GLY A 481 -22.46 -6.66 -23.30
N PRO A 482 -23.62 -7.33 -23.40
CA PRO A 482 -23.77 -8.77 -23.20
C PRO A 482 -23.63 -9.62 -24.47
N LEU A 483 -23.04 -9.10 -25.54
CA LEU A 483 -22.81 -9.84 -26.79
C LEU A 483 -21.34 -10.30 -26.91
N SER A 484 -21.14 -11.57 -27.23
CA SER A 484 -19.83 -12.11 -27.65
C SER A 484 -19.87 -12.44 -29.14
N ILE A 485 -18.86 -11.99 -29.88
CA ILE A 485 -18.78 -12.14 -31.34
C ILE A 485 -17.58 -13.03 -31.67
N ILE A 486 -17.79 -14.10 -32.43
CA ILE A 486 -16.73 -14.99 -32.90
C ILE A 486 -16.23 -14.51 -34.25
N VAL A 487 -14.93 -14.25 -34.32
CA VAL A 487 -14.21 -13.75 -35.49
C VAL A 487 -12.99 -14.63 -35.79
N PRO A 488 -12.51 -14.70 -37.05
CA PRO A 488 -11.23 -15.31 -37.36
C PRO A 488 -10.10 -14.64 -36.58
N LEU A 489 -9.13 -15.41 -36.12
CA LEU A 489 -7.96 -14.89 -35.40
C LEU A 489 -6.96 -14.28 -36.40
N LYS A 490 -6.48 -13.06 -36.12
CA LYS A 490 -5.39 -12.46 -36.90
C LYS A 490 -4.08 -13.21 -36.68
N SER A 491 -3.30 -13.37 -37.75
CA SER A 491 -1.99 -14.03 -37.73
C SER A 491 -0.97 -13.38 -36.79
N ASN A 492 -1.12 -12.09 -36.49
CA ASN A 492 -0.26 -11.29 -35.59
C ASN A 492 -0.89 -11.00 -34.22
N ALA A 493 -1.99 -11.67 -33.87
CA ALA A 493 -2.68 -11.43 -32.59
C ALA A 493 -1.78 -11.81 -31.40
N LYS A 494 -1.54 -10.85 -30.51
CA LYS A 494 -0.77 -11.05 -29.26
C LYS A 494 -1.64 -11.70 -28.17
N ILE A 495 -2.10 -12.93 -28.41
CA ILE A 495 -2.86 -13.74 -27.45
C ILE A 495 -2.12 -15.02 -27.12
N ALA A 496 -2.06 -15.37 -25.84
CA ALA A 496 -1.47 -16.63 -25.39
C ALA A 496 -2.21 -17.81 -26.04
N LYS A 497 -1.48 -18.71 -26.72
CA LYS A 497 -2.07 -19.85 -27.43
C LYS A 497 -2.86 -20.79 -26.50
N SER A 498 -2.58 -20.76 -25.20
CA SER A 498 -3.32 -21.49 -24.16
C SER A 498 -4.79 -21.07 -24.06
N VAL A 499 -5.11 -19.79 -24.28
CA VAL A 499 -6.47 -19.25 -24.23
C VAL A 499 -7.28 -19.66 -25.47
N LEU A 500 -6.61 -19.81 -26.61
CA LEU A 500 -7.22 -20.16 -27.88
C LEU A 500 -7.50 -21.65 -28.04
N ALA A 501 -6.95 -22.49 -27.13
CA ALA A 501 -6.95 -23.95 -27.26
C ALA A 501 -6.47 -24.47 -28.64
N GLY A 502 -5.68 -23.67 -29.38
CA GLY A 502 -5.21 -24.00 -30.73
C GLY A 502 -6.20 -23.74 -31.88
N MET A 503 -7.31 -23.03 -31.64
CA MET A 503 -8.33 -22.76 -32.66
C MET A 503 -7.97 -21.54 -33.52
N ALA A 504 -8.44 -21.54 -34.77
CA ALA A 504 -8.24 -20.45 -35.74
C ALA A 504 -9.22 -19.27 -35.55
N THR A 505 -10.11 -19.36 -34.58
CA THR A 505 -11.17 -18.39 -34.29
C THR A 505 -11.13 -17.98 -32.82
N VAL A 506 -11.65 -16.79 -32.52
CA VAL A 506 -11.67 -16.23 -31.17
C VAL A 506 -13.01 -15.54 -30.89
N ALA A 507 -13.57 -15.77 -29.70
CA ALA A 507 -14.74 -15.06 -29.22
C ALA A 507 -14.31 -13.81 -28.46
N LEU A 508 -14.72 -12.63 -28.93
CA LEU A 508 -14.40 -11.35 -28.31
C LEU A 508 -15.65 -10.72 -27.70
N ARG A 509 -15.45 -9.98 -26.60
CA ARG A 509 -16.51 -9.23 -25.92
C ARG A 509 -15.90 -8.06 -25.17
N VAL A 510 -16.60 -6.94 -25.17
CA VAL A 510 -16.34 -5.81 -24.28
C VAL A 510 -17.44 -5.78 -23.22
N PRO A 511 -17.17 -6.15 -21.95
CA PRO A 511 -18.21 -6.20 -20.92
C PRO A 511 -18.63 -4.78 -20.47
N SER A 512 -19.91 -4.57 -20.16
CA SER A 512 -20.41 -3.29 -19.60
C SER A 512 -20.03 -3.08 -18.13
N ASN A 513 -19.76 -4.16 -17.38
CA ASN A 513 -19.42 -4.10 -15.96
C ASN A 513 -18.15 -3.24 -15.72
N PRO A 514 -18.22 -2.17 -14.89
CA PRO A 514 -17.10 -1.27 -14.65
C PRO A 514 -15.85 -1.94 -14.05
N ILE A 515 -16.05 -2.92 -13.16
CA ILE A 515 -14.95 -3.65 -12.49
C ILE A 515 -14.26 -4.56 -13.49
N ALA A 516 -15.03 -5.30 -14.32
CA ALA A 516 -14.46 -6.15 -15.36
C ALA A 516 -13.64 -5.34 -16.37
N ARG A 517 -14.09 -4.15 -16.76
CA ARG A 517 -13.33 -3.26 -17.65
C ARG A 517 -12.07 -2.70 -17.00
N GLU A 518 -12.14 -2.30 -15.74
CA GLU A 518 -10.94 -1.84 -15.03
C GLU A 518 -9.94 -2.98 -14.83
N LEU A 519 -10.41 -4.21 -14.61
CA LEU A 519 -9.57 -5.41 -14.55
C LEU A 519 -8.85 -5.64 -15.88
N ILE A 520 -9.57 -5.65 -17.01
CA ILE A 520 -9.02 -5.81 -18.38
C ILE A 520 -7.99 -4.71 -18.69
N LYS A 521 -8.26 -3.50 -18.22
CA LYS A 521 -7.34 -2.38 -18.40
C LYS A 521 -6.08 -2.54 -17.55
N LYS A 522 -6.23 -2.93 -16.29
CA LYS A 522 -5.11 -3.16 -15.36
C LYS A 522 -4.26 -4.36 -15.77
N SER A 523 -4.84 -5.37 -16.43
CA SER A 523 -4.08 -6.50 -16.96
C SER A 523 -3.22 -6.13 -18.16
N GLY A 524 -3.51 -5.03 -18.88
CA GLY A 524 -2.76 -4.62 -20.07
C GLY A 524 -2.85 -5.61 -21.24
N ALA A 525 -3.70 -6.62 -21.12
CA ALA A 525 -3.91 -7.70 -22.08
C ALA A 525 -5.36 -8.20 -21.99
N PRO A 526 -5.91 -8.80 -23.07
CA PRO A 526 -7.23 -9.42 -23.03
C PRO A 526 -7.30 -10.46 -21.91
N ILE A 527 -8.39 -10.42 -21.14
CA ILE A 527 -8.62 -11.40 -20.06
C ILE A 527 -9.43 -12.55 -20.60
N ALA A 528 -8.91 -13.77 -20.43
CA ALA A 528 -9.69 -14.98 -20.65
C ALA A 528 -10.79 -15.08 -19.60
N ALA A 529 -12.06 -15.05 -20.05
CA ALA A 529 -13.22 -15.03 -19.17
C ALA A 529 -14.14 -16.24 -19.46
N PRO A 530 -13.79 -17.46 -18.99
CA PRO A 530 -14.71 -18.58 -19.01
C PRO A 530 -15.87 -18.30 -18.05
N SER A 531 -17.03 -18.93 -18.28
CA SER A 531 -18.13 -18.86 -17.31
C SER A 531 -17.70 -19.52 -15.99
N ALA A 532 -18.12 -18.93 -14.87
CA ALA A 532 -17.92 -19.48 -13.53
C ALA A 532 -18.87 -20.65 -13.26
N ASN A 533 -18.78 -21.69 -14.10
CA ASN A 533 -19.60 -22.89 -14.03
C ASN A 533 -18.66 -24.09 -13.83
N PRO A 534 -18.82 -24.84 -12.75
CA PRO A 534 -18.23 -26.17 -12.68
C PRO A 534 -18.72 -27.02 -13.87
N SER A 535 -17.84 -27.83 -14.46
CA SER A 535 -18.22 -28.67 -15.61
C SER A 535 -19.37 -29.61 -15.22
N GLY A 536 -20.46 -29.59 -16.00
CA GLY A 536 -21.69 -30.36 -15.75
C GLY A 536 -22.77 -29.65 -14.92
N TYR A 537 -22.56 -28.39 -14.51
CA TYR A 537 -23.51 -27.63 -13.68
C TYR A 537 -24.22 -26.51 -14.45
N ILE A 538 -25.44 -26.15 -14.02
CA ILE A 538 -26.22 -25.04 -14.57
C ILE A 538 -25.47 -23.73 -14.35
N SER A 539 -25.58 -22.81 -15.30
CA SER A 539 -24.87 -21.54 -15.24
C SER A 539 -25.18 -20.72 -14.00
N SER A 540 -24.13 -20.21 -13.38
CA SER A 540 -24.23 -19.35 -12.20
C SER A 540 -24.77 -17.97 -12.59
N THR A 541 -26.08 -17.77 -12.41
CA THR A 541 -26.78 -16.50 -12.73
C THR A 541 -26.86 -15.51 -11.56
N THR A 542 -26.61 -15.96 -10.33
CA THR A 542 -26.65 -15.13 -9.11
C THR A 542 -25.36 -15.24 -8.32
N PHE A 543 -25.07 -14.26 -7.47
CA PHE A 543 -23.94 -14.31 -6.53
C PHE A 543 -24.02 -15.55 -5.63
N LYS A 544 -25.23 -15.91 -5.19
CA LYS A 544 -25.47 -17.12 -4.39
C LYS A 544 -25.07 -18.41 -5.13
N HIS A 545 -25.37 -18.53 -6.43
CA HIS A 545 -24.93 -19.68 -7.23
C HIS A 545 -23.40 -19.79 -7.32
N VAL A 546 -22.71 -18.65 -7.46
CA VAL A 546 -21.23 -18.63 -7.47
C VAL A 546 -20.67 -18.99 -6.11
N GLN A 547 -21.27 -18.48 -5.02
CA GLN A 547 -20.88 -18.88 -3.66
C GLN A 547 -21.06 -20.37 -3.43
N GLU A 548 -22.23 -20.93 -3.73
CA GLU A 548 -22.51 -22.36 -3.56
C GLU A 548 -21.53 -23.26 -4.34
N HIS A 549 -21.17 -22.85 -5.57
CA HIS A 549 -20.25 -23.63 -6.40
C HIS A 549 -18.77 -23.52 -6.00
N PHE A 550 -18.36 -22.47 -5.29
CA PHE A 550 -16.94 -22.15 -5.07
C PHE A 550 -16.56 -21.80 -3.62
N LEU A 551 -17.47 -21.92 -2.64
CA LEU A 551 -17.26 -21.52 -1.23
C LEU A 551 -16.03 -22.16 -0.58
N ASP A 552 -15.75 -23.42 -0.92
CA ASP A 552 -14.70 -24.22 -0.27
C ASP A 552 -13.30 -24.06 -0.90
N LYS A 553 -13.17 -23.25 -1.96
CA LYS A 553 -11.91 -23.08 -2.69
C LYS A 553 -11.19 -21.80 -2.26
N LYS A 554 -10.15 -21.97 -1.42
CA LYS A 554 -9.31 -20.90 -0.85
C LYS A 554 -8.62 -19.99 -1.88
N GLU A 555 -8.59 -20.38 -3.16
CA GLU A 555 -7.93 -19.65 -4.25
C GLU A 555 -8.92 -18.90 -5.16
N VAL A 556 -10.23 -18.95 -4.88
CA VAL A 556 -11.26 -18.28 -5.69
C VAL A 556 -11.70 -16.99 -5.02
N PHE A 557 -11.38 -15.87 -5.65
CA PHE A 557 -11.85 -14.55 -5.22
C PHE A 557 -13.25 -14.28 -5.79
N ILE A 558 -14.26 -14.39 -4.95
CA ILE A 558 -15.64 -14.03 -5.30
C ILE A 558 -15.86 -12.55 -4.95
N LEU A 559 -16.15 -11.74 -5.96
CA LEU A 559 -16.48 -10.32 -5.75
C LEU A 559 -17.76 -10.19 -4.92
N PRO A 560 -17.82 -9.33 -3.89
CA PRO A 560 -19.02 -9.08 -3.09
C PRO A 560 -20.27 -8.78 -3.93
N GLU A 561 -21.45 -9.16 -3.42
CA GLU A 561 -22.72 -9.08 -4.17
C GLU A 561 -23.05 -7.67 -4.69
N ASP A 562 -22.76 -6.65 -3.89
CA ASP A 562 -22.92 -5.23 -4.21
C ASP A 562 -22.03 -4.78 -5.39
N LEU A 563 -20.92 -5.49 -5.62
CA LEU A 563 -19.96 -5.26 -6.68
C LEU A 563 -20.14 -6.22 -7.88
N SER A 564 -20.82 -7.36 -7.69
CA SER A 564 -20.93 -8.44 -8.68
C SER A 564 -22.33 -8.62 -9.28
N LYS A 565 -23.31 -7.79 -8.90
CA LYS A 565 -24.70 -7.92 -9.38
C LYS A 565 -24.77 -7.73 -10.90
N SER A 566 -25.16 -8.79 -11.61
CA SER A 566 -25.44 -8.72 -13.05
C SER A 566 -26.71 -7.92 -13.30
N GLN A 567 -26.68 -6.98 -14.24
CA GLN A 567 -27.85 -6.19 -14.65
C GLN A 567 -28.89 -7.03 -15.40
N TYR A 568 -28.48 -8.16 -15.98
CA TYR A 568 -29.27 -8.90 -16.95
C TYR A 568 -29.71 -10.29 -16.48
N GLY A 569 -29.09 -10.84 -15.43
CA GLY A 569 -29.48 -12.14 -14.81
C GLY A 569 -29.37 -13.40 -15.69
N ILE A 570 -28.97 -13.27 -16.95
CA ILE A 570 -28.91 -14.34 -17.96
C ILE A 570 -27.53 -14.32 -18.64
N GLU A 571 -27.13 -15.44 -19.26
CA GLU A 571 -25.88 -15.58 -20.00
C GLU A 571 -25.74 -14.59 -21.19
N SER A 572 -24.48 -14.37 -21.62
CA SER A 572 -24.20 -13.59 -22.82
C SER A 572 -24.53 -14.38 -24.09
N THR A 573 -25.16 -13.71 -25.06
CA THR A 573 -25.39 -14.26 -26.39
C THR A 573 -24.06 -14.41 -27.12
N ILE A 574 -23.81 -15.57 -27.74
CA ILE A 574 -22.63 -15.84 -28.56
C ILE A 574 -23.07 -16.03 -30.00
N ILE A 575 -22.58 -15.18 -30.90
CA ILE A 575 -22.84 -15.25 -32.33
C ILE A 575 -21.56 -15.52 -33.11
N ASP A 576 -21.65 -16.44 -34.08
CA ASP A 576 -20.61 -16.73 -35.05
C ASP A 576 -20.79 -15.85 -36.29
N THR A 577 -19.80 -15.00 -36.56
CA THR A 577 -19.74 -14.14 -37.75
C THR A 577 -18.66 -14.59 -38.75
N THR A 578 -18.04 -15.76 -38.55
CA THR A 578 -16.95 -16.27 -39.42
C THR A 578 -17.45 -16.80 -40.77
N SER A 579 -18.71 -17.23 -40.85
CA SER A 579 -19.36 -17.68 -42.08
C SER A 579 -20.39 -16.67 -42.59
N ASN A 580 -20.71 -16.73 -43.88
CA ASN A 580 -21.79 -15.93 -44.48
C ASN A 580 -23.17 -16.21 -43.85
N ASN A 581 -23.35 -17.41 -43.31
CA ASN A 581 -24.53 -17.76 -42.51
C ASN A 581 -24.23 -17.44 -41.04
N LEU A 582 -24.92 -16.43 -40.51
CA LEU A 582 -24.79 -16.01 -39.12
C LEU A 582 -25.46 -17.02 -38.21
N THR A 583 -24.75 -17.51 -37.19
CA THR A 583 -25.29 -18.54 -36.30
C THR A 583 -25.14 -18.15 -34.84
N ILE A 584 -26.23 -18.18 -34.08
CA ILE A 584 -26.18 -18.10 -32.63
C ILE A 584 -25.72 -19.46 -32.10
N LEU A 585 -24.50 -19.50 -31.55
CA LEU A 585 -23.95 -20.69 -30.90
C LEU A 585 -24.47 -20.84 -29.47
N ARG A 586 -24.82 -19.72 -28.84
CA ARG A 586 -25.43 -19.73 -27.51
C ARG A 586 -26.45 -18.60 -27.38
N PRO A 587 -27.74 -18.89 -27.17
CA PRO A 587 -28.73 -17.86 -26.87
C PRO A 587 -28.44 -17.25 -25.50
N GLY A 588 -28.69 -15.95 -25.38
CA GLY A 588 -28.47 -15.20 -24.14
C GLY A 588 -29.36 -13.96 -24.12
N PHE A 589 -28.94 -12.93 -23.38
CA PHE A 589 -29.74 -11.72 -23.19
C PHE A 589 -30.16 -11.00 -24.49
N ILE A 590 -29.29 -10.97 -25.50
CA ILE A 590 -29.63 -10.40 -26.82
C ILE A 590 -30.37 -11.48 -27.62
N THR A 591 -31.63 -11.23 -27.92
CA THR A 591 -32.49 -12.19 -28.64
C THR A 591 -32.16 -12.25 -30.12
N LYS A 592 -32.57 -13.34 -30.77
CA LYS A 592 -32.41 -13.53 -32.21
C LYS A 592 -33.09 -12.42 -32.99
N GLU A 593 -34.33 -12.05 -32.63
CA GLU A 593 -35.12 -11.03 -33.30
C GLU A 593 -34.41 -9.66 -33.25
N THR A 594 -33.74 -9.36 -32.13
CA THR A 594 -32.97 -8.13 -31.96
C THR A 594 -31.76 -8.09 -32.89
N LEU A 595 -31.05 -9.22 -33.03
CA LEU A 595 -29.89 -9.34 -33.92
C LEU A 595 -30.31 -9.29 -35.40
N GLU A 596 -31.39 -9.98 -35.76
CA GLU A 596 -31.93 -9.96 -37.13
C GLU A 596 -32.38 -8.55 -37.53
N LYS A 597 -33.02 -7.81 -36.62
CA LYS A 597 -33.41 -6.41 -36.84
C LYS A 597 -32.21 -5.47 -37.04
N VAL A 598 -31.10 -5.72 -36.34
CA VAL A 598 -29.89 -4.90 -36.45
C VAL A 598 -29.11 -5.17 -37.75
N LEU A 599 -29.10 -6.43 -38.20
CA LEU A 599 -28.33 -6.85 -39.37
C LEU A 599 -29.12 -6.88 -40.68
N ASP A 600 -30.45 -6.81 -40.59
CA ASP A 600 -31.37 -7.01 -41.71
C ASP A 600 -31.12 -8.34 -42.44
N LYS A 601 -30.81 -9.38 -41.65
CA LYS A 601 -30.45 -10.73 -42.13
C LYS A 601 -31.07 -11.78 -41.22
N LYS A 602 -31.45 -12.93 -41.79
CA LYS A 602 -31.88 -14.09 -41.00
C LYS A 602 -30.69 -14.74 -40.30
N ILE A 603 -30.88 -15.16 -39.06
CA ILE A 603 -29.84 -15.77 -38.22
C ILE A 603 -30.26 -17.19 -37.83
N GLU A 604 -29.37 -18.16 -38.03
CA GLU A 604 -29.59 -19.54 -37.63
C GLU A 604 -29.29 -19.75 -36.14
N THR A 605 -29.91 -20.73 -35.50
CA THR A 605 -29.58 -21.13 -34.12
C THR A 605 -29.04 -22.54 -34.16
N LEU A 606 -27.85 -22.75 -33.60
CA LEU A 606 -27.15 -24.02 -33.71
C LEU A 606 -27.97 -25.14 -33.03
N ARG A 607 -28.30 -26.19 -33.78
CA ARG A 607 -28.78 -27.48 -33.25
C ARG A 607 -27.63 -28.48 -33.38
N ASN A 608 -27.07 -28.91 -32.24
CA ASN A 608 -26.08 -29.98 -32.07
C ASN A 608 -25.43 -30.54 -33.35
N SER A 609 -24.34 -29.92 -33.84
CA SER A 609 -23.46 -30.53 -34.84
C SER A 609 -22.02 -30.03 -34.74
N LEU A 610 -21.07 -30.95 -34.96
CA LEU A 610 -19.62 -30.74 -35.09
C LEU A 610 -19.31 -30.04 -36.44
N PRO A 611 -18.23 -29.24 -36.57
CA PRO A 611 -17.02 -29.17 -35.74
C PRO A 611 -17.02 -28.08 -34.66
N ILE A 612 -16.20 -28.30 -33.62
CA ILE A 612 -16.00 -27.42 -32.46
C ILE A 612 -15.29 -26.14 -32.93
N LYS A 613 -15.88 -24.97 -32.69
CA LYS A 613 -15.37 -23.65 -33.12
C LYS A 613 -14.92 -22.73 -31.97
N ALA A 614 -15.16 -23.11 -30.71
CA ALA A 614 -14.68 -22.39 -29.53
C ALA A 614 -14.30 -23.34 -28.38
N PRO A 615 -13.34 -22.98 -27.49
CA PRO A 615 -12.90 -23.83 -26.38
C PRO A 615 -14.01 -24.20 -25.39
N GLY A 616 -15.01 -23.32 -25.24
CA GLY A 616 -16.20 -23.56 -24.40
C GLY A 616 -17.16 -24.64 -24.93
N MET A 617 -16.88 -25.20 -26.10
CA MET A 617 -17.59 -26.37 -26.64
C MET A 617 -16.91 -27.71 -26.26
N LEU A 618 -15.79 -27.67 -25.53
CA LEU A 618 -15.08 -28.86 -25.03
C LEU A 618 -15.48 -29.18 -23.58
N LEU A 619 -15.64 -30.47 -23.26
CA LEU A 619 -16.01 -30.91 -21.89
C LEU A 619 -14.92 -30.65 -20.81
N THR A 620 -13.64 -30.47 -21.18
CA THR A 620 -12.49 -30.24 -20.25
C THR A 620 -11.34 -29.41 -20.86
N HIS A 621 -10.61 -28.63 -20.02
CA HIS A 621 -9.34 -27.95 -20.38
C HIS A 621 -8.14 -28.93 -20.32
N TYR A 622 -7.07 -28.67 -21.11
CA TYR A 622 -5.94 -29.59 -21.32
C TYR A 622 -5.34 -30.18 -20.03
N SER A 623 -5.40 -31.51 -19.92
CA SER A 623 -4.71 -32.31 -18.90
C SER A 623 -3.63 -33.16 -19.59
N PRO A 624 -2.35 -33.07 -19.20
CA PRO A 624 -1.31 -33.95 -19.72
C PRO A 624 -1.68 -35.43 -19.47
N LYS A 625 -1.45 -36.29 -20.46
CA LYS A 625 -1.70 -37.74 -20.31
C LYS A 625 -0.52 -38.46 -19.67
N VAL A 626 0.68 -37.93 -19.86
CA VAL A 626 1.94 -38.41 -19.28
C VAL A 626 2.23 -37.69 -17.96
N LYS A 627 2.79 -38.43 -16.98
CA LYS A 627 3.05 -37.89 -15.63
C LYS A 627 4.09 -36.76 -15.68
N VAL A 628 3.98 -35.76 -14.80
CA VAL A 628 4.90 -34.62 -14.75
C VAL A 628 5.64 -34.59 -13.41
N ARG A 629 6.96 -34.37 -13.43
CA ARG A 629 7.84 -34.25 -12.26
C ARG A 629 8.50 -32.87 -12.21
N ILE A 630 8.26 -32.11 -11.14
CA ILE A 630 8.68 -30.70 -11.01
C ILE A 630 10.03 -30.60 -10.27
N ASN A 631 10.78 -29.53 -10.51
CA ASN A 631 12.09 -29.23 -9.89
C ASN A 631 13.13 -30.32 -10.17
N ALA A 632 13.12 -30.86 -11.37
CA ALA A 632 14.11 -31.81 -11.82
C ALA A 632 15.46 -31.12 -11.98
N VAL A 633 16.47 -31.65 -11.29
CA VAL A 633 17.88 -31.27 -11.43
C VAL A 633 18.64 -32.19 -12.39
N SER A 634 18.05 -33.35 -12.71
CA SER A 634 18.54 -34.31 -13.69
C SER A 634 17.37 -35.14 -14.24
N LEU A 635 17.58 -35.81 -15.37
CA LEU A 635 16.64 -36.76 -15.98
C LEU A 635 16.89 -38.18 -15.47
N GLN A 636 15.79 -38.91 -15.23
CA GLN A 636 15.80 -40.33 -14.91
C GLN A 636 15.57 -41.16 -16.18
N GLU A 637 15.76 -42.47 -16.07
CA GLU A 637 15.52 -43.41 -17.17
C GLU A 637 14.04 -43.37 -17.58
N ASN A 638 13.78 -43.29 -18.89
CA ASN A 638 12.44 -43.15 -19.46
C ASN A 638 11.70 -41.83 -19.11
N GLU A 639 12.46 -40.72 -19.06
CA GLU A 639 11.96 -39.34 -18.96
C GLU A 639 12.42 -38.43 -20.10
N ILE A 640 11.69 -37.32 -20.29
CA ILE A 640 12.04 -36.23 -21.20
C ILE A 640 12.04 -34.88 -20.48
N GLY A 641 12.91 -33.98 -20.92
CA GLY A 641 13.18 -32.71 -20.25
C GLY A 641 12.37 -31.53 -20.75
N LEU A 642 11.84 -30.75 -19.82
CA LEU A 642 11.33 -29.40 -20.02
C LEU A 642 12.27 -28.41 -19.30
N ASN A 643 13.14 -27.77 -20.08
CA ASN A 643 14.19 -26.88 -19.61
C ASN A 643 13.71 -25.43 -19.43
N PHE A 644 14.44 -24.64 -18.65
CA PHE A 644 14.30 -23.20 -18.50
C PHE A 644 15.69 -22.55 -18.37
N ALA A 645 15.99 -21.54 -19.18
CA ALA A 645 17.33 -20.95 -19.31
C ALA A 645 18.38 -22.03 -19.58
N ASP A 646 19.55 -21.94 -18.95
CA ASP A 646 20.67 -22.88 -19.07
C ASP A 646 20.50 -24.16 -18.24
N SER A 647 19.28 -24.50 -17.81
CA SER A 647 19.05 -25.78 -17.13
C SER A 647 19.35 -26.94 -18.09
N ASN A 648 20.23 -27.85 -17.69
CA ASN A 648 20.71 -28.95 -18.53
C ASN A 648 20.03 -30.28 -18.19
N LEU A 649 18.71 -30.40 -18.43
CA LEU A 649 18.05 -31.71 -18.50
C LEU A 649 18.38 -32.36 -19.86
N ASN A 650 19.51 -33.06 -19.91
CA ASN A 650 20.03 -33.68 -21.14
C ASN A 650 19.39 -35.04 -21.42
N SER A 651 18.53 -35.12 -22.44
CA SER A 651 18.01 -36.37 -23.03
C SER A 651 18.03 -36.31 -24.56
N SER A 652 17.68 -37.43 -25.20
CA SER A 652 17.43 -37.54 -26.64
C SER A 652 16.37 -36.56 -27.18
N PHE A 653 15.44 -36.11 -26.33
CA PHE A 653 14.46 -35.08 -26.67
C PHE A 653 14.09 -34.25 -25.43
N SER A 654 14.49 -32.98 -25.46
CA SER A 654 14.11 -31.98 -24.47
C SER A 654 13.70 -30.69 -25.17
N VAL A 655 12.86 -29.88 -24.53
CA VAL A 655 12.45 -28.58 -25.05
C VAL A 655 12.62 -27.51 -23.97
N ASN A 656 13.00 -26.31 -24.38
CA ASN A 656 13.20 -25.18 -23.45
C ASN A 656 11.97 -24.26 -23.48
N LEU A 657 11.55 -23.81 -22.29
CA LEU A 657 10.47 -22.84 -22.08
C LEU A 657 10.90 -21.42 -22.47
N SER A 658 12.13 -21.04 -22.13
CA SER A 658 12.76 -19.78 -22.54
C SER A 658 14.28 -19.96 -22.46
N ILE A 659 14.95 -19.87 -23.61
CA ILE A 659 16.41 -20.06 -23.71
C ILE A 659 17.15 -18.96 -22.92
N ILE A 660 16.61 -17.75 -22.91
CA ILE A 660 17.19 -16.59 -22.22
C ILE A 660 16.73 -16.45 -20.75
N GLY A 661 15.89 -17.37 -20.27
CA GLY A 661 15.36 -17.36 -18.90
C GLY A 661 14.29 -16.29 -18.63
N ASP A 662 13.55 -15.86 -19.66
CA ASP A 662 12.41 -14.97 -19.53
C ASP A 662 11.16 -15.75 -19.03
N LEU A 663 10.63 -15.35 -17.88
CA LEU A 663 9.47 -15.99 -17.26
C LEU A 663 8.16 -15.77 -18.03
N ILE A 664 8.03 -14.62 -18.71
CA ILE A 664 6.85 -14.30 -19.50
C ILE A 664 6.85 -15.15 -20.77
N GLU A 665 8.02 -15.29 -21.41
CA GLU A 665 8.22 -16.19 -22.54
C GLU A 665 7.95 -17.66 -22.14
N ALA A 666 8.51 -18.08 -21.00
CA ALA A 666 8.31 -19.43 -20.47
C ALA A 666 6.85 -19.77 -20.17
N ALA A 667 6.12 -18.86 -19.51
CA ALA A 667 4.70 -19.02 -19.24
C ALA A 667 3.87 -19.08 -20.53
N SER A 668 4.23 -18.26 -21.53
CA SER A 668 3.57 -18.23 -22.84
C SER A 668 3.77 -19.53 -23.63
N ASN A 669 4.90 -20.19 -23.44
CA ASN A 669 5.28 -21.43 -24.15
C ASN A 669 4.83 -22.71 -23.44
N LEU A 670 4.54 -22.68 -22.14
CA LEU A 670 4.35 -23.84 -21.28
C LEU A 670 3.39 -24.90 -21.85
N TYR A 671 2.15 -24.52 -22.17
CA TYR A 671 1.14 -25.48 -22.63
C TYR A 671 1.45 -26.06 -24.01
N ILE A 672 2.14 -25.30 -24.87
CA ILE A 672 2.55 -25.77 -26.21
C ILE A 672 3.67 -26.80 -26.04
N LYS A 673 4.68 -26.48 -25.25
CA LYS A 673 5.83 -27.36 -25.00
C LYS A 673 5.41 -28.64 -24.26
N LEU A 674 4.50 -28.53 -23.30
CA LEU A 674 3.91 -29.70 -22.64
C LEU A 674 3.14 -30.59 -23.62
N ARG A 675 2.33 -30.04 -24.53
CA ARG A 675 1.64 -30.85 -25.55
C ARG A 675 2.61 -31.56 -26.49
N ILE A 676 3.68 -30.89 -26.91
CA ILE A 676 4.72 -31.48 -27.76
C ILE A 676 5.38 -32.66 -27.04
N LEU A 677 5.75 -32.46 -25.77
CA LEU A 677 6.36 -33.51 -24.94
C LEU A 677 5.39 -34.65 -24.66
N ASP A 678 4.12 -34.36 -24.36
CA ASP A 678 3.07 -35.34 -24.08
C ASP A 678 2.76 -36.21 -25.31
N CYS A 679 2.68 -35.60 -26.51
CA CYS A 679 2.56 -36.34 -27.78
C CYS A 679 3.78 -37.21 -28.06
N TYR A 680 4.99 -36.66 -27.91
CA TYR A 680 6.23 -37.40 -28.12
C TYR A 680 6.36 -38.56 -27.13
N ALA A 681 6.01 -38.35 -25.87
CA ALA A 681 6.09 -39.35 -24.83
C ALA A 681 5.12 -40.51 -25.05
N ILE A 682 3.88 -40.25 -25.52
CA ILE A 682 2.92 -41.31 -25.88
C ILE A 682 3.45 -42.16 -27.04
N GLN A 683 4.01 -41.52 -28.07
CA GLN A 683 4.53 -42.22 -29.25
C GLN A 683 5.76 -43.09 -28.94
N ASN A 684 6.58 -42.66 -27.97
CA ASN A 684 7.84 -43.31 -27.61
C ASN A 684 7.80 -44.09 -26.28
N LYS A 685 6.59 -44.33 -25.73
CA LYS A 685 6.37 -45.06 -24.45
C LYS A 685 7.13 -44.48 -23.24
N ILE A 686 7.29 -43.17 -23.22
CA ILE A 686 7.97 -42.42 -22.15
C ILE A 686 6.98 -42.17 -21.01
N SER A 687 7.45 -42.41 -19.78
CA SER A 687 6.57 -42.47 -18.62
C SER A 687 6.33 -41.12 -17.95
N THR A 688 7.30 -40.20 -18.03
CA THR A 688 7.30 -38.96 -17.26
C THR A 688 7.97 -37.79 -17.99
N ILE A 689 7.42 -36.59 -17.83
CA ILE A 689 8.01 -35.30 -18.25
C ILE A 689 8.63 -34.62 -17.03
N ALA A 690 9.93 -34.36 -17.06
CA ALA A 690 10.67 -33.73 -15.97
C ALA A 690 10.89 -32.23 -16.24
N VAL A 691 10.60 -31.36 -15.28
CA VAL A 691 10.59 -29.90 -15.44
C VAL A 691 11.67 -29.24 -14.58
N ALA A 692 12.51 -28.41 -15.20
CA ALA A 692 13.61 -27.70 -14.56
C ALA A 692 13.16 -26.64 -13.54
N LYS A 693 14.10 -26.20 -12.67
CA LYS A 693 13.88 -25.20 -11.61
C LYS A 693 14.04 -23.76 -12.12
N ILE A 694 13.23 -22.83 -11.59
CA ILE A 694 13.29 -21.38 -11.88
C ILE A 694 14.07 -20.61 -10.78
N PRO A 695 14.98 -19.65 -11.08
CA PRO A 695 15.70 -18.81 -10.09
C PRO A 695 14.87 -17.65 -9.50
N GLN A 696 15.15 -17.23 -8.25
CA GLN A 696 14.30 -16.33 -7.41
C GLN A 696 14.76 -14.84 -7.29
N THR A 697 15.66 -14.32 -8.13
CA THR A 697 16.41 -13.08 -7.79
C THR A 697 15.68 -11.75 -8.05
N GLU A 698 14.81 -11.66 -9.07
CA GLU A 698 14.23 -10.37 -9.55
C GLU A 698 13.07 -9.85 -8.66
N GLU A 699 12.26 -10.76 -8.12
CA GLU A 699 11.11 -10.46 -7.26
C GLU A 699 11.53 -9.89 -5.88
N LEU A 700 12.73 -10.25 -5.43
CA LEU A 700 13.36 -9.76 -4.19
C LEU A 700 13.77 -8.28 -4.28
N LEU A 701 14.10 -7.78 -5.47
CA LEU A 701 14.55 -6.39 -5.69
C LEU A 701 13.36 -5.45 -5.86
N ILE A 702 12.31 -5.90 -6.56
CA ILE A 702 11.08 -5.13 -6.74
C ILE A 702 10.32 -4.98 -5.40
N SER A 703 10.33 -6.02 -4.56
CA SER A 703 9.76 -5.97 -3.20
C SER A 703 10.56 -5.12 -2.19
N ALA A 704 11.62 -4.44 -2.64
CA ALA A 704 12.42 -3.50 -1.86
C ALA A 704 12.19 -2.02 -2.24
N ASP A 705 11.08 -1.71 -2.91
CA ASP A 705 10.69 -0.37 -3.37
C ASP A 705 11.66 0.27 -4.38
N MET A 706 12.45 -0.53 -5.10
CA MET A 706 13.26 -0.06 -6.23
C MET A 706 12.39 0.16 -7.48
N SER A 707 12.73 1.17 -8.29
CA SER A 707 12.07 1.33 -9.60
C SER A 707 12.42 0.15 -10.51
N TYR A 708 11.51 -0.18 -11.43
CA TYR A 708 11.73 -1.24 -12.42
C TYR A 708 13.02 -1.02 -13.22
N THR A 709 13.33 0.23 -13.59
CA THR A 709 14.53 0.59 -14.34
C THR A 709 15.81 0.27 -13.60
N VAL A 710 15.89 0.60 -12.30
CA VAL A 710 17.07 0.34 -11.47
C VAL A 710 17.19 -1.16 -11.17
N ALA A 711 16.08 -1.84 -10.89
CA ALA A 711 16.07 -3.28 -10.68
C ALA A 711 16.56 -4.04 -11.93
N ALA A 712 16.09 -3.65 -13.12
CA ALA A 712 16.53 -4.23 -14.39
C ALA A 712 18.02 -3.97 -14.67
N GLU A 713 18.51 -2.76 -14.38
CA GLU A 713 19.94 -2.42 -14.52
C GLU A 713 20.81 -3.26 -13.58
N LEU A 714 20.40 -3.43 -12.32
CA LEU A 714 21.09 -4.26 -11.33
C LEU A 714 21.13 -5.73 -11.75
N VAL A 715 20.01 -6.26 -12.27
CA VAL A 715 19.95 -7.63 -12.78
C VAL A 715 20.86 -7.80 -14.00
N ASN A 716 20.91 -6.82 -14.91
CA ASN A 716 21.80 -6.87 -16.07
C ASN A 716 23.28 -6.80 -15.65
N LYS A 717 23.64 -5.96 -14.67
CA LYS A 717 24.99 -5.92 -14.09
C LYS A 717 25.35 -7.20 -13.36
N LEU A 718 24.38 -7.86 -12.72
CA LEU A 718 24.60 -9.15 -12.08
C LEU A 718 24.81 -10.27 -13.12
N LYS A 719 24.09 -10.22 -14.25
CA LYS A 719 24.23 -11.18 -15.37
C LYS A 719 25.59 -11.08 -16.07
N SER A 720 26.23 -9.92 -16.08
CA SER A 720 27.56 -9.75 -16.68
C SER A 720 28.71 -10.25 -15.78
N VAL A 721 28.43 -10.60 -14.53
CA VAL A 721 29.42 -11.21 -13.62
C VAL A 721 29.56 -12.69 -13.95
N LYS A 722 30.78 -13.13 -14.28
CA LYS A 722 31.09 -14.55 -14.43
C LYS A 722 31.10 -15.22 -13.04
N PHE A 723 30.17 -16.14 -12.82
CA PHE A 723 30.17 -16.99 -11.62
C PHE A 723 30.89 -18.31 -11.92
N ASN A 724 31.63 -18.84 -10.95
CA ASN A 724 32.17 -20.20 -11.02
C ASN A 724 31.05 -21.23 -10.76
N ALA A 725 31.32 -22.51 -11.08
CA ALA A 725 30.31 -23.58 -11.24
C ALA A 725 29.40 -23.88 -10.03
N ASP A 726 29.71 -23.37 -8.83
CA ASP A 726 28.86 -23.50 -7.64
C ASP A 726 28.31 -22.14 -7.18
N ILE A 727 27.06 -21.84 -7.56
CA ILE A 727 26.39 -20.57 -7.22
C ILE A 727 25.50 -20.76 -5.99
N SER A 728 25.92 -20.19 -4.86
CA SER A 728 25.09 -20.09 -3.65
C SER A 728 24.27 -18.79 -3.63
N PRO A 729 23.03 -18.79 -3.08
CA PRO A 729 22.24 -17.57 -2.88
C PRO A 729 22.97 -16.47 -2.09
N ILE A 730 23.93 -16.83 -1.23
CA ILE A 730 24.70 -15.86 -0.45
C ILE A 730 25.66 -15.07 -1.35
N ILE A 731 26.31 -15.74 -2.32
CA ILE A 731 27.25 -15.12 -3.27
C ILE A 731 26.51 -14.14 -4.18
N ILE A 732 25.31 -14.51 -4.62
CA ILE A 732 24.44 -13.62 -5.41
C ILE A 732 24.10 -12.37 -4.61
N LYS A 733 23.70 -12.52 -3.34
CA LYS A 733 23.40 -11.38 -2.47
C LYS A 733 24.63 -10.50 -2.26
N GLU A 734 25.79 -11.08 -1.93
CA GLU A 734 27.05 -10.35 -1.70
C GLU A 734 27.44 -9.52 -2.93
N LYS A 735 27.35 -10.11 -4.13
CA LYS A 735 27.59 -9.38 -5.38
C LYS A 735 26.56 -8.28 -5.63
N LEU A 736 25.31 -8.50 -5.27
CA LEU A 736 24.29 -7.50 -5.40
C LEU A 736 24.49 -6.32 -4.43
N VAL A 737 24.96 -6.59 -3.20
CA VAL A 737 25.40 -5.55 -2.25
C VAL A 737 26.57 -4.76 -2.81
N GLU A 738 27.58 -5.44 -3.38
CA GLU A 738 28.74 -4.78 -3.99
C GLU A 738 28.33 -3.83 -5.11
N ILE A 739 27.42 -4.26 -5.99
CA ILE A 739 26.90 -3.43 -7.09
C ILE A 739 26.13 -2.22 -6.55
N ILE A 740 25.23 -2.42 -5.59
CA ILE A 740 24.44 -1.33 -5.00
C ILE A 740 25.33 -0.35 -4.24
N ALA A 741 26.25 -0.85 -3.41
CA ALA A 741 27.21 -0.03 -2.69
C ALA A 741 28.03 0.80 -3.68
N THR A 742 28.56 0.19 -4.74
CA THR A 742 29.32 0.92 -5.78
C THR A 742 28.51 2.03 -6.45
N LEU A 743 27.22 1.80 -6.72
CA LEU A 743 26.33 2.82 -7.28
C LEU A 743 26.13 4.00 -6.32
N LEU A 744 26.02 3.71 -5.02
CA LEU A 744 25.80 4.71 -3.97
C LEU A 744 27.10 5.42 -3.56
N THR A 745 28.26 4.75 -3.62
CA THR A 745 29.56 5.32 -3.23
C THR A 745 29.97 6.49 -4.13
N LYS A 746 29.53 6.50 -5.39
CA LYS A 746 29.71 7.67 -6.28
C LYS A 746 29.03 8.93 -5.76
N ASN A 747 28.11 8.81 -4.80
CA ASN A 747 27.35 9.89 -4.19
C ASN A 747 27.41 9.81 -2.64
N SER A 748 28.45 9.21 -2.05
CA SER A 748 28.64 9.20 -0.60
C SER A 748 29.72 10.20 -0.21
N GLU A 749 29.37 11.47 -0.18
CA GLU A 749 30.23 12.53 0.35
C GLU A 749 29.81 12.86 1.78
N LEU A 750 30.77 13.11 2.66
CA LEU A 750 30.50 13.67 3.98
C LEU A 750 30.12 15.14 3.83
N LEU A 751 29.30 15.66 4.75
CA LEU A 751 29.00 17.08 4.77
C LEU A 751 30.25 17.87 5.20
N GLU A 752 30.95 18.46 4.24
CA GLU A 752 32.16 19.25 4.50
C GLU A 752 31.80 20.65 5.02
N LEU A 753 32.29 20.99 6.21
CA LEU A 753 32.11 22.30 6.83
C LEU A 753 33.40 23.10 6.75
N GLN A 754 33.29 24.40 6.48
CA GLN A 754 34.42 25.32 6.52
C GLN A 754 34.89 25.50 7.97
N ASN A 755 36.18 25.32 8.23
CA ASN A 755 36.76 25.56 9.55
C ASN A 755 36.80 27.06 9.88
N GLU A 756 36.50 27.39 11.12
CA GLU A 756 36.59 28.76 11.69
C GLU A 756 35.75 29.83 10.96
N LYS A 757 34.79 29.42 10.13
CA LYS A 757 33.85 30.28 9.42
C LYS A 757 32.41 29.85 9.69
N LEU A 758 31.46 30.78 9.47
CA LEU A 758 30.03 30.52 9.59
C LEU A 758 29.57 29.59 8.45
N ASN A 759 29.04 28.42 8.80
CA ASN A 759 28.43 27.48 7.87
C ASN A 759 26.90 27.59 7.97
N VAL A 760 26.27 28.05 6.89
CA VAL A 760 24.82 28.25 6.81
C VAL A 760 24.19 27.04 6.13
N ILE A 761 23.42 26.26 6.88
CA ILE A 761 22.76 25.04 6.42
C ILE A 761 21.25 25.26 6.39
N LEU A 762 20.69 25.32 5.18
CA LEU A 762 19.27 25.43 4.94
C LEU A 762 18.65 24.03 4.86
N VAL A 763 17.66 23.72 5.71
CA VAL A 763 17.04 22.40 5.75
C VAL A 763 15.60 22.49 5.27
N SER A 764 15.33 21.84 4.13
CA SER A 764 14.05 21.85 3.43
C SER A 764 13.44 20.46 3.28
N GLY A 765 12.19 20.39 2.79
CA GLY A 765 11.45 19.14 2.63
C GLY A 765 10.01 19.23 3.08
N VAL A 766 9.27 18.12 2.94
CA VAL A 766 7.81 18.13 3.02
C VAL A 766 7.28 17.89 4.44
N ASN A 767 5.99 18.09 4.66
CA ASN A 767 5.37 17.94 5.96
C ASN A 767 5.47 16.49 6.41
N GLY A 768 5.98 16.29 7.62
CA GLY A 768 6.19 14.97 8.18
C GLY A 768 7.45 14.25 7.67
N SER A 769 8.30 14.86 6.84
CA SER A 769 9.57 14.25 6.40
C SER A 769 10.67 14.21 7.45
N GLY A 770 10.45 14.80 8.64
CA GLY A 770 11.41 14.77 9.74
C GLY A 770 12.34 15.98 9.86
N LYS A 771 12.20 17.04 9.04
CA LYS A 771 13.04 18.26 9.06
C LYS A 771 13.41 18.78 10.45
N THR A 772 12.40 19.15 11.23
CA THR A 772 12.53 19.74 12.57
C THR A 772 13.31 18.82 13.52
N THR A 773 13.07 17.51 13.43
CA THR A 773 13.79 16.49 14.19
C THR A 773 15.23 16.34 13.70
N THR A 774 15.46 16.35 12.39
CA THR A 774 16.79 16.29 11.77
C THR A 774 17.66 17.48 12.18
N ILE A 775 17.11 18.70 12.19
CA ILE A 775 17.81 19.91 12.64
C ILE A 775 18.25 19.77 14.09
N GLY A 776 17.36 19.32 14.97
CA GLY A 776 17.70 19.09 16.38
C GLY A 776 18.81 18.06 16.58
N LYS A 777 18.80 16.98 15.79
CA LYS A 777 19.86 15.96 15.83
C LYS A 777 21.18 16.47 15.27
N LEU A 778 21.18 17.19 14.15
CA LEU A 778 22.38 17.85 13.60
C LEU A 778 22.97 18.84 14.61
N ALA A 779 22.13 19.66 15.25
CA ALA A 779 22.58 20.58 16.29
C ALA A 779 23.28 19.85 17.45
N THR A 780 22.74 18.70 17.86
CA THR A 780 23.33 17.89 18.92
C THR A 780 24.68 17.30 18.48
N ILE A 781 24.77 16.76 17.27
CA ILE A 781 26.01 16.19 16.72
C ILE A 781 27.12 17.25 16.71
N TYR A 782 26.84 18.44 16.18
CA TYR A 782 27.86 19.48 16.06
C TYR A 782 28.20 20.15 17.39
N SER A 783 27.21 20.34 18.28
CA SER A 783 27.48 20.86 19.62
C SER A 783 28.33 19.88 20.44
N ALA A 784 28.12 18.56 20.27
CA ALA A 784 28.97 17.53 20.87
C ALA A 784 30.40 17.51 20.30
N GLN A 785 30.59 17.98 19.06
CA GLN A 785 31.91 18.20 18.46
C GLN A 785 32.57 19.52 18.90
N GLY A 786 31.96 20.26 19.84
CA GLY A 786 32.48 21.51 20.37
C GLY A 786 32.19 22.75 19.51
N LYS A 787 31.38 22.62 18.45
CA LYS A 787 31.03 23.73 17.56
C LYS A 787 29.97 24.63 18.19
N LYS A 788 30.07 25.94 17.96
CA LYS A 788 29.01 26.88 18.33
C LYS A 788 27.88 26.85 17.30
N VAL A 789 26.71 26.37 17.72
CA VAL A 789 25.54 26.15 16.85
C VAL A 789 24.40 27.12 17.17
N ALA A 790 23.73 27.63 16.15
CA ALA A 790 22.44 28.32 16.27
C ALA A 790 21.38 27.67 15.38
N ILE A 791 20.13 27.71 15.84
CA ILE A 791 18.94 27.21 15.15
C ILE A 791 17.97 28.37 14.91
N VAL A 792 17.53 28.53 13.67
CA VAL A 792 16.55 29.55 13.26
C VAL A 792 15.26 28.86 12.84
N ALA A 793 14.15 29.20 13.49
CA ALA A 793 12.83 28.65 13.19
C ALA A 793 12.08 29.54 12.19
N CYS A 794 12.27 29.30 10.88
CA CYS A 794 11.53 30.04 9.85
C CYS A 794 10.17 29.41 9.48
N ASP A 795 9.77 28.27 10.07
CA ASP A 795 8.38 27.78 10.00
C ASP A 795 7.48 28.60 10.95
N THR A 796 7.26 29.88 10.62
CA THR A 796 6.61 30.88 11.47
C THR A 796 5.10 30.66 11.64
N PHE A 797 4.49 29.82 10.81
CA PHE A 797 3.06 29.51 10.86
C PHE A 797 2.73 28.30 11.75
N ARG A 798 3.70 27.44 12.05
CA ARG A 798 3.48 26.24 12.86
C ARG A 798 4.05 26.46 14.25
N ALA A 799 3.25 27.04 15.16
CA ALA A 799 3.61 27.23 16.56
C ALA A 799 4.17 25.96 17.24
N ALA A 800 3.65 24.78 16.89
CA ALA A 800 4.14 23.50 17.38
C ALA A 800 5.57 23.15 16.88
N ALA A 801 5.93 23.54 15.64
CA ALA A 801 7.27 23.31 15.09
C ALA A 801 8.31 24.22 15.76
N VAL A 802 7.96 25.51 15.95
CA VAL A 802 8.79 26.47 16.70
C VAL A 802 9.00 25.99 18.14
N SER A 803 7.93 25.57 18.82
CA SER A 803 8.00 25.02 20.18
C SER A 803 8.81 23.72 20.26
N GLN A 804 8.77 22.89 19.21
CA GLN A 804 9.56 21.67 19.16
C GLN A 804 11.05 21.97 18.97
N LEU A 805 11.40 22.95 18.10
CA LEU A 805 12.79 23.36 17.90
C LEU A 805 13.39 24.03 19.12
N SER A 806 12.62 24.82 19.87
CA SER A 806 13.14 25.45 21.09
C SER A 806 13.59 24.40 22.12
N ILE A 807 12.83 23.30 22.25
CA ILE A 807 13.21 22.16 23.09
C ILE A 807 14.50 21.49 22.56
N TRP A 808 14.63 21.33 21.25
CA TRP A 808 15.85 20.78 20.64
C TRP A 808 17.07 21.68 20.82
N ALA A 809 16.90 22.99 20.69
CA ALA A 809 17.95 23.97 20.93
C ALA A 809 18.42 23.93 22.38
N GLN A 810 17.48 23.87 23.34
CA GLN A 810 17.80 23.74 24.75
C GLN A 810 18.56 22.44 25.05
N ARG A 811 18.17 21.31 24.43
CA ARG A 811 18.85 20.02 24.62
C ARG A 811 20.25 19.96 24.02
N SER A 812 20.47 20.67 22.92
CA SER A 812 21.77 20.71 22.23
C SER A 812 22.67 21.85 22.71
N ASN A 813 22.19 22.70 23.63
CA ASN A 813 22.87 23.94 24.04
C ASN A 813 23.15 24.89 22.84
N ALA A 814 22.27 24.86 21.84
CA ALA A 814 22.33 25.73 20.67
C ALA A 814 21.55 27.03 20.91
N ILE A 815 22.00 28.13 20.30
CA ILE A 815 21.27 29.41 20.35
C ILE A 815 19.98 29.28 19.54
N PHE A 816 18.83 29.59 20.12
CA PHE A 816 17.54 29.53 19.45
C PHE A 816 17.08 30.92 18.99
N ILE A 817 16.65 31.03 17.74
CA ILE A 817 16.18 32.27 17.12
C ILE A 817 14.83 31.99 16.46
N ALA A 818 13.82 32.77 16.84
CA ALA A 818 12.47 32.69 16.27
C ALA A 818 11.87 34.10 16.16
N GLY A 819 10.98 34.28 15.17
CA GLY A 819 10.14 35.47 15.07
C GLY A 819 8.82 35.31 15.82
N GLU A 820 7.98 36.35 15.77
CA GLU A 820 6.58 36.25 16.21
C GLU A 820 5.79 35.27 15.32
N GLU A 821 4.70 34.72 15.86
CA GLU A 821 3.83 33.81 15.10
C GLU A 821 3.24 34.53 13.88
N GLY A 822 3.39 33.95 12.69
CA GLY A 822 2.99 34.57 11.42
C GLY A 822 3.97 35.61 10.86
N ALA A 823 5.15 35.80 11.46
CA ALA A 823 6.18 36.67 10.90
C ALA A 823 6.67 36.16 9.52
N ASP A 824 7.23 37.06 8.71
CA ASP A 824 7.82 36.71 7.41
C ASP A 824 9.06 35.79 7.59
N PRO A 825 9.05 34.56 7.08
CA PRO A 825 10.14 33.58 7.23
C PRO A 825 11.51 34.09 6.78
N ALA A 826 11.55 34.87 5.69
CA ALA A 826 12.78 35.46 5.19
C ALA A 826 13.34 36.54 6.14
N SER A 827 12.48 37.28 6.81
CA SER A 827 12.86 38.25 7.84
C SER A 827 13.44 37.55 9.08
N VAL A 828 12.88 36.40 9.49
CA VAL A 828 13.44 35.59 10.58
C VAL A 828 14.81 35.00 10.19
N ALA A 829 14.98 34.55 8.95
CA ALA A 829 16.27 34.09 8.43
C ALA A 829 17.34 35.20 8.44
N TYR A 830 16.96 36.43 8.08
CA TYR A 830 17.84 37.61 8.14
C TYR A 830 18.33 37.88 9.57
N LEU A 831 17.41 37.89 10.54
CA LEU A 831 17.74 38.05 11.96
C LEU A 831 18.64 36.91 12.45
N GLY A 832 18.38 35.69 11.99
CA GLY A 832 19.20 34.51 12.21
C GLY A 832 20.66 34.72 11.79
N MET A 833 20.87 35.18 10.56
CA MET A 833 22.20 35.48 10.02
C MET A 833 22.91 36.59 10.80
N GLN A 834 22.23 37.70 11.11
CA GLN A 834 22.83 38.79 11.89
C GLN A 834 23.25 38.34 13.28
N SER A 835 22.40 37.56 13.95
CA SER A 835 22.70 36.99 15.26
C SER A 835 23.86 35.99 15.19
N ALA A 836 23.92 35.18 14.14
CA ALA A 836 25.01 34.22 13.94
C ALA A 836 26.37 34.93 13.84
N ILE A 837 26.45 36.00 13.04
CA ILE A 837 27.65 36.83 12.90
C ILE A 837 28.00 37.49 14.23
N LYS A 838 27.02 38.14 14.89
CA LYS A 838 27.23 38.84 16.17
C LYS A 838 27.75 37.93 17.28
N ASN A 839 27.27 36.68 17.32
CA ASN A 839 27.62 35.72 18.37
C ASN A 839 28.80 34.80 17.99
N ASN A 840 29.47 35.04 16.86
CA ASN A 840 30.54 34.19 16.33
C ASN A 840 30.13 32.71 16.26
N ILE A 841 28.96 32.45 15.67
CA ILE A 841 28.42 31.11 15.45
C ILE A 841 29.17 30.44 14.29
N GLU A 842 29.52 29.17 14.46
CA GLU A 842 30.19 28.39 13.42
C GLU A 842 29.20 27.65 12.52
N ILE A 843 28.02 27.29 13.03
CA ILE A 843 26.98 26.56 12.28
C ILE A 843 25.60 27.16 12.54
N LEU A 844 24.96 27.64 11.49
CA LEU A 844 23.60 28.16 11.51
C LEU A 844 22.67 27.20 10.77
N LEU A 845 21.76 26.57 11.51
CA LEU A 845 20.74 25.67 10.97
C LEU A 845 19.43 26.44 10.77
N ILE A 846 18.93 26.51 9.54
CA ILE A 846 17.68 27.21 9.21
C ILE A 846 16.58 26.18 8.89
N ASP A 847 15.53 26.16 9.71
CA ASP A 847 14.31 25.37 9.47
C ASP A 847 13.36 26.09 8.53
N THR A 848 12.77 25.37 7.57
CA THR A 848 11.79 25.92 6.62
C THR A 848 10.43 25.22 6.75
N ALA A 849 9.37 25.88 6.29
CA ALA A 849 8.05 25.27 6.19
C ALA A 849 8.05 24.01 5.27
N GLY A 850 7.05 23.13 5.41
CA GLY A 850 6.98 21.83 4.72
C GLY A 850 5.79 21.57 3.78
N ARG A 851 5.12 22.59 3.28
CA ARG A 851 3.81 22.43 2.61
C ARG A 851 3.91 21.93 1.15
N LEU A 852 3.69 20.63 0.90
CA LEU A 852 3.66 20.08 -0.49
C LEU A 852 2.38 20.43 -1.27
N HIS A 853 1.26 20.71 -0.58
CA HIS A 853 -0.05 20.94 -1.20
C HIS A 853 -0.22 22.35 -1.79
N ASN A 854 0.67 23.30 -1.47
CA ASN A 854 0.63 24.65 -2.00
C ASN A 854 2.02 25.01 -2.58
N GLN A 855 2.39 24.31 -3.66
CA GLN A 855 3.76 24.27 -4.20
C GLN A 855 4.31 25.65 -4.53
N LYS A 856 3.51 26.59 -5.01
CA LYS A 856 4.00 27.91 -5.42
C LYS A 856 4.39 28.78 -4.21
N ASN A 857 3.49 28.93 -3.24
CA ASN A 857 3.74 29.78 -2.06
C ASN A 857 4.92 29.30 -1.21
N LEU A 858 5.07 27.98 -1.01
CA LEU A 858 6.22 27.43 -0.26
C LEU A 858 7.54 27.71 -0.99
N MET A 859 7.53 27.56 -2.31
CA MET A 859 8.73 27.72 -3.12
C MET A 859 9.14 29.19 -3.25
N ASP A 860 8.17 30.10 -3.41
CA ASP A 860 8.41 31.55 -3.40
C ASP A 860 8.98 32.00 -2.04
N GLU A 861 8.48 31.43 -0.94
CA GLU A 861 8.99 31.68 0.41
C GLU A 861 10.44 31.19 0.58
N LEU A 862 10.73 29.98 0.10
CA LEU A 862 12.08 29.40 0.13
C LEU A 862 13.07 30.21 -0.72
N GLU A 863 12.67 30.62 -1.92
CA GLU A 863 13.45 31.50 -2.80
C GLU A 863 13.73 32.84 -2.11
N LYS A 864 12.71 33.42 -1.45
CA LYS A 864 12.85 34.66 -0.70
C LYS A 864 13.83 34.52 0.46
N ILE A 865 13.80 33.42 1.22
CA ILE A 865 14.77 33.12 2.29
C ILE A 865 16.19 33.11 1.71
N ILE A 866 16.43 32.35 0.64
CA ILE A 866 17.75 32.23 0.00
C ILE A 866 18.25 33.60 -0.48
N ARG A 867 17.39 34.38 -1.14
CA ARG A 867 17.72 35.73 -1.61
C ARG A 867 18.11 36.66 -0.47
N VAL A 868 17.47 36.55 0.69
CA VAL A 868 17.72 37.43 1.84
C VAL A 868 19.01 37.05 2.56
N ILE A 869 19.29 35.76 2.77
CA ILE A 869 20.55 35.33 3.39
C ILE A 869 21.76 35.63 2.49
N LYS A 870 21.59 35.54 1.16
CA LYS A 870 22.61 35.93 0.17
C LYS A 870 23.04 37.40 0.22
N LYS A 871 22.18 38.28 0.72
CA LYS A 871 22.53 39.71 0.90
C LYS A 871 23.53 39.92 2.03
N ILE A 872 23.60 39.01 2.99
CA ILE A 872 24.54 39.08 4.12
C ILE A 872 25.83 38.33 3.77
N ASP A 873 25.69 37.15 3.16
CA ASP A 873 26.80 36.32 2.71
C ASP A 873 26.45 35.73 1.35
N GLU A 874 27.17 36.17 0.31
CA GLU A 874 26.91 35.76 -1.08
C GLU A 874 27.05 34.24 -1.30
N ALA A 875 27.87 33.57 -0.47
CA ALA A 875 28.06 32.12 -0.52
C ALA A 875 26.96 31.33 0.23
N ALA A 876 26.04 32.01 0.95
CA ALA A 876 24.96 31.36 1.67
C ALA A 876 23.77 30.98 0.75
N PRO A 877 23.00 29.92 1.06
CA PRO A 877 23.35 28.89 2.03
C PRO A 877 24.55 28.08 1.51
N HIS A 878 25.49 27.79 2.40
CA HIS A 878 26.67 26.97 2.08
C HIS A 878 26.26 25.52 1.78
N HIS A 879 25.20 25.06 2.43
CA HIS A 879 24.57 23.76 2.19
C HIS A 879 23.05 23.89 2.18
N SER A 880 22.41 23.27 1.21
CA SER A 880 20.95 23.22 1.07
C SER A 880 20.53 21.75 1.08
N ILE A 881 20.01 21.30 2.22
CA ILE A 881 19.74 19.89 2.47
C ILE A 881 18.26 19.61 2.32
N LEU A 882 17.92 18.58 1.54
CA LEU A 882 16.55 18.09 1.41
C LEU A 882 16.33 16.86 2.30
N VAL A 883 15.40 16.96 3.24
CA VAL A 883 15.02 15.84 4.12
C VAL A 883 13.87 15.06 3.48
N ILE A 884 14.14 13.80 3.11
CA ILE A 884 13.18 12.89 2.50
C ILE A 884 12.79 11.76 3.46
N ASP A 885 11.56 11.28 3.30
CA ASP A 885 10.99 10.17 4.08
C ASP A 885 11.11 8.87 3.27
N ALA A 886 11.80 7.86 3.83
CA ALA A 886 12.01 6.57 3.18
C ALA A 886 10.72 5.83 2.80
N THR A 887 9.58 6.17 3.40
CA THR A 887 8.28 5.53 3.17
C THR A 887 7.47 6.16 2.04
N THR A 888 7.92 7.29 1.47
CA THR A 888 7.14 8.05 0.46
C THR A 888 7.16 7.45 -0.94
N GLY A 889 7.93 6.38 -1.16
CA GLY A 889 7.99 5.65 -2.43
C GLY A 889 8.42 6.54 -3.60
N GLN A 890 7.84 6.32 -4.78
CA GLN A 890 8.22 7.01 -6.02
C GLN A 890 7.98 8.53 -6.03
N ASN A 891 7.23 9.08 -5.06
CA ASN A 891 7.02 10.54 -4.96
C ASN A 891 8.29 11.32 -4.60
N VAL A 892 9.35 10.64 -4.14
CA VAL A 892 10.67 11.24 -3.88
C VAL A 892 11.26 11.91 -5.12
N TYR A 893 11.07 11.35 -6.32
CA TYR A 893 11.63 11.92 -7.55
C TYR A 893 11.08 13.32 -7.84
N ASN A 894 9.77 13.50 -7.75
CA ASN A 894 9.11 14.78 -7.99
C ASN A 894 9.52 15.82 -6.93
N GLN A 895 9.70 15.39 -5.68
CA GLN A 895 10.18 16.28 -4.62
C GLN A 895 11.60 16.78 -4.91
N ILE A 896 12.54 15.88 -5.23
CA ILE A 896 13.92 16.28 -5.53
C ILE A 896 13.94 17.25 -6.71
N GLU A 897 13.19 16.97 -7.78
CA GLU A 897 13.15 17.81 -8.98
C GLU A 897 12.63 19.22 -8.67
N GLN A 898 11.58 19.35 -7.87
CA GLN A 898 11.01 20.63 -7.46
C GLN A 898 11.93 21.43 -6.54
N PHE A 899 12.54 20.80 -5.54
CA PHE A 899 13.43 21.51 -4.62
C PHE A 899 14.78 21.85 -5.25
N LYS A 900 15.27 21.03 -6.20
CA LYS A 900 16.53 21.28 -6.90
C LYS A 900 16.47 22.51 -7.80
N SER A 901 15.34 22.78 -8.45
CA SER A 901 15.19 23.93 -9.35
C SER A 901 15.23 25.29 -8.64
N ILE A 902 14.91 25.34 -7.34
CA ILE A 902 14.79 26.58 -6.58
C ILE A 902 15.91 26.73 -5.54
N ALA A 903 16.16 25.68 -4.76
CA ALA A 903 17.02 25.76 -3.58
C ALA A 903 18.44 25.24 -3.79
N ASN A 904 18.80 24.87 -5.04
CA ASN A 904 20.09 24.30 -5.41
C ASN A 904 20.59 23.27 -4.38
N ILE A 905 19.81 22.20 -4.19
CA ILE A 905 20.04 21.18 -3.16
C ILE A 905 21.46 20.61 -3.30
N SER A 906 22.25 20.68 -2.22
CA SER A 906 23.62 20.15 -2.15
C SER A 906 23.66 18.69 -1.74
N GLY A 907 22.64 18.19 -1.01
CA GLY A 907 22.53 16.77 -0.67
C GLY A 907 21.26 16.40 0.09
N LEU A 908 21.16 15.12 0.41
CA LEU A 908 19.95 14.49 0.96
C LEU A 908 20.18 13.99 2.39
N ILE A 909 19.13 14.04 3.20
CA ILE A 909 19.03 13.26 4.44
C ILE A 909 17.80 12.37 4.34
N VAL A 910 17.99 11.06 4.53
CA VAL A 910 16.91 10.07 4.46
C VAL A 910 16.48 9.70 5.86
N THR A 911 15.20 9.86 6.19
CA THR A 911 14.67 9.55 7.53
C THR A 911 13.68 8.40 7.50
N LYS A 912 13.36 7.89 8.71
CA LYS A 912 12.39 6.80 8.95
C LYS A 912 12.77 5.44 8.36
N LEU A 913 14.07 5.15 8.33
CA LEU A 913 14.58 3.83 7.91
C LEU A 913 14.32 2.73 8.93
N ASP A 914 13.82 3.06 10.12
CA ASP A 914 13.35 2.13 11.15
C ASP A 914 11.95 1.54 10.85
N GLY A 915 11.26 2.07 9.84
CA GLY A 915 9.97 1.57 9.36
C GLY A 915 10.07 0.30 8.49
N THR A 916 8.94 -0.16 7.98
CA THR A 916 8.86 -1.36 7.10
C THR A 916 9.37 -1.13 5.67
N ALA A 917 9.75 0.10 5.31
CA ALA A 917 10.16 0.48 3.96
C ALA A 917 11.66 0.23 3.77
N LYS A 918 12.04 -0.44 2.68
CA LYS A 918 13.44 -0.82 2.42
C LYS A 918 14.26 0.27 1.73
N ALA A 919 13.69 1.45 1.46
CA ALA A 919 14.37 2.62 0.88
C ALA A 919 15.03 2.40 -0.50
N GLY A 920 14.60 1.41 -1.28
CA GLY A 920 15.14 1.17 -2.63
C GLY A 920 14.99 2.34 -3.60
N VAL A 921 13.99 3.21 -3.40
CA VAL A 921 13.79 4.43 -4.20
C VAL A 921 14.97 5.42 -4.10
N VAL A 922 15.69 5.39 -2.97
CA VAL A 922 16.84 6.27 -2.71
C VAL A 922 17.97 5.97 -3.70
N VAL A 923 18.22 4.69 -4.00
CA VAL A 923 19.26 4.25 -4.95
C VAL A 923 19.02 4.86 -6.33
N GLY A 924 17.77 4.81 -6.80
CA GLY A 924 17.40 5.38 -8.09
C GLY A 924 17.39 6.91 -8.09
N ALA A 925 17.00 7.54 -6.98
CA ALA A 925 17.02 8.99 -6.84
C ALA A 925 18.45 9.56 -6.86
N THR A 926 19.39 8.97 -6.12
CA THR A 926 20.80 9.40 -6.14
C THR A 926 21.42 9.24 -7.51
N GLN A 927 21.10 8.15 -8.22
CA GLN A 927 21.62 7.94 -9.58
C GLN A 927 21.05 8.93 -10.59
N LYS A 928 19.74 9.22 -10.51
CA LYS A 928 19.08 10.15 -11.45
C LYS A 928 19.54 11.60 -11.25
N PHE A 929 19.70 12.04 -10.00
CA PHE A 929 19.94 13.45 -9.69
C PHE A 929 21.38 13.80 -9.31
N ALA A 930 22.25 12.79 -9.15
CA ALA A 930 23.65 12.92 -8.74
C ALA A 930 23.81 13.77 -7.46
N LEU A 931 22.99 13.49 -6.45
CA LEU A 931 23.02 14.17 -5.16
C LEU A 931 23.58 13.24 -4.09
N PRO A 932 24.50 13.71 -3.23
CA PRO A 932 25.02 12.91 -2.14
C PRO A 932 24.00 12.70 -1.02
N ILE A 933 24.11 11.58 -0.32
CA ILE A 933 23.38 11.36 0.94
C ILE A 933 24.33 11.63 2.10
N TYR A 934 24.05 12.64 2.90
CA TYR A 934 24.91 13.01 4.02
C TYR A 934 24.61 12.16 5.27
N PHE A 935 23.33 11.99 5.60
CA PHE A 935 22.90 11.30 6.81
C PHE A 935 21.67 10.42 6.59
N ILE A 936 21.54 9.43 7.47
CA ILE A 936 20.38 8.55 7.57
C ILE A 936 19.81 8.54 8.99
N GLY A 937 18.49 8.68 9.08
CA GLY A 937 17.72 8.59 10.31
C GLY A 937 17.14 7.19 10.50
N ILE A 938 17.67 6.45 11.48
CA ILE A 938 17.33 5.06 11.79
C ILE A 938 16.49 4.93 13.08
N GLY A 939 15.78 5.99 13.46
CA GLY A 939 14.94 6.02 14.66
C GLY A 939 14.66 7.43 15.18
N GLU A 940 13.94 7.49 16.30
CA GLU A 940 13.46 8.74 16.91
C GLU A 940 14.40 9.28 18.02
N LYS A 941 15.37 8.48 18.50
CA LYS A 941 16.30 8.94 19.54
C LYS A 941 17.29 9.95 18.99
N ILE A 942 17.90 10.71 19.91
CA ILE A 942 18.84 11.78 19.60
C ILE A 942 20.06 11.28 18.79
N ASP A 943 20.54 10.07 19.10
CA ASP A 943 21.71 9.47 18.47
C ASP A 943 21.39 8.64 17.20
N ASP A 944 20.12 8.61 16.76
CA ASP A 944 19.65 7.79 15.64
C ASP A 944 19.83 8.47 14.27
N LEU A 945 20.50 9.63 14.21
CA LEU A 945 20.98 10.19 12.94
C LEU A 945 22.44 9.79 12.77
N LYS A 946 22.73 9.00 11.73
CA LYS A 946 24.07 8.49 11.44
C LYS A 946 24.58 9.02 10.10
N PRO A 947 25.90 9.25 9.94
CA PRO A 947 26.48 9.47 8.62
C PRO A 947 26.11 8.33 7.67
N PHE A 948 25.88 8.66 6.41
CA PHE A 948 25.55 7.65 5.41
C PHE A 948 26.77 6.78 5.09
N ASP A 949 26.57 5.46 5.12
CA ASP A 949 27.54 4.47 4.67
C ASP A 949 26.89 3.57 3.61
N SER A 950 27.45 3.59 2.39
CA SER A 950 26.86 2.92 1.23
C SER A 950 26.80 1.40 1.40
N LEU A 951 27.82 0.82 2.05
CA LEU A 951 27.91 -0.63 2.29
C LEU A 951 26.88 -1.08 3.33
N SER A 952 26.78 -0.38 4.46
CA SER A 952 25.79 -0.67 5.51
C SER A 952 24.37 -0.52 4.99
N PHE A 953 24.11 0.52 4.19
CA PHE A 953 22.80 0.73 3.57
C PHE A 953 22.46 -0.38 2.57
N ALA A 954 23.39 -0.77 1.70
CA ALA A 954 23.21 -1.86 0.74
C ALA A 954 22.98 -3.21 1.44
N ASN A 955 23.74 -3.52 2.49
CA ASN A 955 23.54 -4.73 3.30
C ASN A 955 22.14 -4.80 3.91
N SER A 956 21.66 -3.68 4.47
CA SER A 956 20.32 -3.57 5.03
C SER A 956 19.23 -3.74 3.96
N LEU A 957 19.44 -3.21 2.75
CA LEU A 957 18.50 -3.30 1.64
C LEU A 957 18.36 -4.74 1.10
N VAL A 958 19.47 -5.48 1.01
CA VAL A 958 19.52 -6.85 0.44
C VAL A 958 19.25 -7.94 1.49
N GLY A 959 19.42 -7.61 2.78
CA GLY A 959 19.28 -8.56 3.88
C GLY A 959 20.43 -9.55 3.93
N ILE A 960 21.66 -9.03 3.97
CA ILE A 960 22.88 -9.79 4.30
C ILE A 960 23.30 -9.43 5.73
N ASP A 961 23.55 -10.45 6.56
CA ASP A 961 24.10 -10.26 7.90
C ASP A 961 25.55 -9.76 7.83
N LEU A 962 25.88 -8.76 8.65
CA LEU A 962 27.19 -8.11 8.66
C LEU A 962 28.30 -9.13 9.01
N LYS A 963 29.28 -9.26 8.11
CA LYS A 963 30.50 -10.03 8.35
C LYS A 963 31.41 -9.22 9.29
N GLY A 964 31.74 -9.76 10.45
CA GLY A 964 32.75 -9.16 11.33
C GLY A 964 34.10 -9.87 11.18
N HIS A 965 35.20 -9.20 11.56
CA HIS A 965 36.52 -9.82 11.49
C HIS A 965 36.60 -11.05 12.39
N LYS A 966 37.19 -12.14 11.88
CA LYS A 966 37.43 -13.35 12.66
C LYS A 966 38.25 -13.00 13.89
N ALA A 967 37.82 -13.47 15.05
CA ALA A 967 38.38 -13.13 16.37
C ALA A 967 38.10 -11.71 16.90
N THR A 968 37.12 -10.98 16.33
CA THR A 968 36.60 -9.75 16.97
C THR A 968 36.01 -10.09 18.35
N PRO A 969 36.31 -9.32 19.42
CA PRO A 969 35.70 -9.50 20.72
C PRO A 969 34.18 -9.29 20.65
N ILE A 970 33.43 -10.27 21.16
CA ILE A 970 31.98 -10.17 21.32
C ILE A 970 31.69 -9.82 22.76
N TYR A 971 30.90 -8.77 22.95
CA TYR A 971 30.55 -8.21 24.25
C TYR A 971 29.13 -8.60 24.66
N ALA A 972 28.89 -8.79 25.95
CA ALA A 972 27.56 -8.98 26.50
C ALA A 972 26.70 -7.73 26.26
N ALA A 973 25.55 -7.91 25.59
CA ALA A 973 24.64 -6.81 25.28
C ALA A 973 23.98 -6.18 26.53
N ALA A 974 23.90 -6.92 27.63
CA ALA A 974 23.33 -6.50 28.91
C ALA A 974 23.84 -7.39 30.06
N ASP A 975 23.63 -6.96 31.31
CA ASP A 975 23.95 -7.74 32.51
C ASP A 975 23.11 -9.02 32.56
N GLY A 976 23.70 -10.17 32.88
CA GLY A 976 22.96 -11.42 32.91
C GLY A 976 23.78 -12.61 33.39
N ARG A 977 23.10 -13.74 33.60
CA ARG A 977 23.70 -15.01 33.98
C ARG A 977 23.75 -15.97 32.81
N ILE A 978 24.90 -16.56 32.55
CA ILE A 978 25.07 -17.54 31.48
C ILE A 978 24.32 -18.81 31.85
N ILE A 979 23.39 -19.21 31.00
CA ILE A 979 22.53 -20.39 31.19
C ILE A 979 23.15 -21.61 30.52
N THR A 980 23.73 -21.41 29.34
CA THR A 980 24.22 -22.51 28.51
C THR A 980 25.49 -22.09 27.79
N VAL A 981 26.55 -22.90 27.92
CA VAL A 981 27.75 -22.81 27.07
C VAL A 981 27.89 -24.15 26.36
N SER A 982 27.52 -24.22 25.08
CA SER A 982 27.48 -25.50 24.36
C SER A 982 27.80 -25.35 22.88
N ARG A 983 28.13 -26.46 22.22
CA ARG A 983 28.21 -26.52 20.77
C ARG A 983 26.93 -27.15 20.24
N LYS A 984 26.13 -26.41 19.45
CA LYS A 984 24.77 -26.83 19.08
C LYS A 984 24.50 -26.79 17.57
N GLY A 985 24.68 -27.92 16.89
CA GLY A 985 24.28 -28.13 15.49
C GLY A 985 24.73 -27.00 14.56
N ALA A 986 23.75 -26.41 13.84
CA ALA A 986 23.96 -25.29 12.93
C ALA A 986 24.48 -24.02 13.60
N TYR A 987 24.38 -23.84 14.92
CA TYR A 987 24.82 -22.63 15.64
C TYR A 987 26.30 -22.65 16.05
N GLY A 988 27.04 -23.73 15.82
CA GLY A 988 28.44 -23.81 16.27
C GLY A 988 28.58 -23.66 17.79
N ASN A 989 29.63 -22.97 18.25
CA ASN A 989 29.81 -22.60 19.66
C ASN A 989 28.79 -21.50 20.04
N LEU A 990 28.01 -21.77 21.08
CA LEU A 990 26.86 -20.98 21.50
C LEU A 990 26.98 -20.60 22.98
N ILE A 991 26.73 -19.33 23.29
CA ILE A 991 26.51 -18.81 24.64
C ILE A 991 25.07 -18.31 24.74
N GLU A 992 24.36 -18.74 25.78
CA GLU A 992 23.02 -18.22 26.11
C GLU A 992 23.08 -17.46 27.45
N ILE A 993 22.68 -16.18 27.46
CA ILE A 993 22.72 -15.32 28.64
C ILE A 993 21.30 -14.93 29.05
N LYS A 994 20.90 -15.28 30.27
CA LYS A 994 19.65 -14.85 30.91
C LYS A 994 19.85 -13.46 31.50
N HIS A 995 19.09 -12.49 31.04
CA HIS A 995 19.10 -11.17 31.67
C HIS A 995 18.10 -11.13 32.83
N SER A 996 18.09 -10.04 33.62
CA SER A 996 17.15 -9.85 34.74
C SER A 996 15.67 -9.79 34.31
N GLY A 997 15.39 -9.77 33.00
CA GLY A 997 14.07 -9.97 32.39
C GLY A 997 13.92 -11.34 31.69
N ARG A 998 12.74 -11.64 31.14
CA ARG A 998 12.41 -12.93 30.46
C ARG A 998 13.21 -13.21 29.16
N PHE A 999 14.27 -12.47 28.88
CA PHE A 999 15.03 -12.56 27.63
C PHE A 999 16.30 -13.37 27.81
N ILE A 1000 16.57 -14.23 26.83
CA ILE A 1000 17.81 -14.96 26.68
C ILE A 1000 18.49 -14.45 25.42
N THR A 1001 19.66 -13.84 25.53
CA THR A 1001 20.47 -13.51 24.35
C THR A 1001 21.32 -14.71 23.96
N LYS A 1002 21.39 -15.00 22.66
CA LYS A 1002 22.13 -16.14 22.11
C LYS A 1002 23.26 -15.62 21.23
N TYR A 1003 24.48 -16.03 21.53
CA TYR A 1003 25.68 -15.69 20.77
C TYR A 1003 26.23 -16.95 20.14
N ALA A 1004 26.00 -17.12 18.85
CA ALA A 1004 26.30 -18.33 18.08
C ALA A 1004 27.58 -18.16 17.23
N HIS A 1005 28.06 -19.27 16.67
CA HIS A 1005 29.20 -19.34 15.75
C HIS A 1005 30.49 -18.75 16.31
N LEU A 1006 30.68 -18.80 17.63
CA LEU A 1006 31.87 -18.26 18.28
C LEU A 1006 33.11 -19.08 17.95
N LYS A 1007 34.25 -18.43 17.71
CA LYS A 1007 35.54 -19.13 17.57
C LYS A 1007 36.01 -19.65 18.92
N LYS A 1008 35.89 -18.81 19.94
CA LYS A 1008 36.31 -19.08 21.32
C LYS A 1008 35.27 -18.52 22.27
N ILE A 1009 34.96 -19.28 23.31
CA ILE A 1009 34.10 -18.87 24.41
C ILE A 1009 35.02 -18.46 25.57
N SER A 1010 34.77 -17.30 26.17
CA SER A 1010 35.63 -16.72 27.22
C SER A 1010 34.98 -16.75 28.61
N VAL A 1011 33.87 -17.47 28.75
CA VAL A 1011 32.98 -17.46 29.93
C VAL A 1011 32.41 -18.86 30.17
N LEU A 1012 31.99 -19.13 31.41
CA LEU A 1012 31.50 -20.45 31.82
C LEU A 1012 30.00 -20.45 32.11
N GLU A 1013 29.39 -21.64 32.03
CA GLU A 1013 27.98 -21.83 32.38
C GLU A 1013 27.76 -21.50 33.86
N GLY A 1014 26.73 -20.70 34.16
CA GLY A 1014 26.43 -20.22 35.50
C GLY A 1014 27.11 -18.90 35.91
N GLU A 1015 28.09 -18.41 35.14
CA GLU A 1015 28.80 -17.14 35.37
C GLU A 1015 27.86 -15.93 35.22
N VAL A 1016 28.08 -14.88 36.01
CA VAL A 1016 27.37 -13.60 35.86
C VAL A 1016 28.25 -12.65 35.07
N VAL A 1017 27.71 -12.10 33.99
CA VAL A 1017 28.39 -11.13 33.14
C VAL A 1017 27.72 -9.76 33.23
N ILE A 1018 28.51 -8.71 33.06
CA ILE A 1018 28.03 -7.32 32.96
C ILE A 1018 28.02 -6.85 31.51
N ARG A 1019 27.17 -5.88 31.19
CA ARG A 1019 27.09 -5.25 29.88
C ARG A 1019 28.47 -4.74 29.47
N GLY A 1020 28.90 -5.08 28.26
CA GLY A 1020 30.21 -4.69 27.75
C GLY A 1020 31.37 -5.61 28.17
N GLN A 1021 31.11 -6.70 28.92
CA GLN A 1021 32.12 -7.72 29.18
C GLN A 1021 32.35 -8.60 27.95
N ILE A 1022 33.60 -8.95 27.63
CA ILE A 1022 33.92 -9.88 26.55
C ILE A 1022 33.46 -11.29 26.93
N ILE A 1023 32.56 -11.86 26.14
CA ILE A 1023 31.99 -13.19 26.35
C ILE A 1023 32.56 -14.24 25.39
N GLY A 1024 33.17 -13.81 24.29
CA GLY A 1024 33.79 -14.71 23.33
C GLY A 1024 34.41 -13.97 22.17
N LEU A 1025 34.96 -14.73 21.23
CA LEU A 1025 35.52 -14.21 20.00
C LEU A 1025 34.68 -14.68 18.82
N GLN A 1026 34.42 -13.78 17.87
CA GLN A 1026 33.67 -14.06 16.66
C GLN A 1026 34.32 -15.19 15.84
N GLY A 1027 33.53 -16.19 15.41
CA GLY A 1027 33.97 -17.25 14.50
C GLY A 1027 33.45 -17.08 13.08
N ASN A 1028 33.69 -18.09 12.24
CA ASN A 1028 33.19 -18.11 10.85
C ASN A 1028 31.83 -18.81 10.80
N THR A 1029 30.93 -18.24 10.00
CA THR A 1029 29.64 -18.83 9.66
C THR A 1029 29.69 -19.42 8.26
N ASP A 1030 30.66 -20.29 7.97
CA ASP A 1030 30.79 -20.89 6.63
C ASP A 1030 30.39 -22.36 6.65
N LEU A 1031 29.17 -22.62 6.16
CA LEU A 1031 28.74 -23.90 5.60
C LEU A 1031 29.50 -24.13 4.26
N PHE A 1032 30.83 -24.29 4.29
CA PHE A 1032 31.59 -24.89 3.19
C PHE A 1032 32.80 -25.65 3.76
N ARG A 1033 32.73 -26.97 3.69
CA ARG A 1033 33.91 -27.86 3.68
C ARG A 1033 34.27 -28.11 2.22
N ASP A 1034 35.54 -27.88 1.93
CA ASP A 1034 36.34 -28.43 0.84
C ASP A 1034 35.90 -28.18 -0.62
N SER A 1035 36.49 -27.16 -1.25
CA SER A 1035 37.17 -27.30 -2.55
C SER A 1035 38.02 -26.07 -2.92
N LEU A 1036 39.34 -26.30 -2.93
CA LEU A 1036 40.40 -25.65 -3.74
C LEU A 1036 40.44 -24.11 -3.86
N SER A 1037 41.23 -23.50 -2.98
CA SER A 1037 41.88 -22.21 -3.24
C SER A 1037 43.06 -22.38 -4.20
N LEU A 1038 43.02 -21.70 -5.35
CA LEU A 1038 44.20 -21.45 -6.17
C LEU A 1038 44.73 -20.04 -5.89
N ARG A 1039 45.95 -20.02 -5.35
CA ARG A 1039 46.97 -18.95 -5.36
C ARG A 1039 46.75 -17.75 -4.43
N ASP A 1040 47.46 -17.81 -3.30
CA ASP A 1040 48.44 -16.78 -2.92
C ASP A 1040 49.74 -17.48 -2.47
N PHE A 1041 50.71 -17.49 -3.39
CA PHE A 1041 52.16 -17.57 -3.21
C PHE A 1041 52.59 -16.10 -3.46
N GLU A 1042 53.30 -15.35 -2.62
CA GLU A 1042 54.60 -15.55 -1.98
C GLU A 1042 54.72 -14.53 -0.83
N ASP A 1043 55.15 -14.96 0.35
CA ASP A 1043 56.38 -14.42 0.96
C ASP A 1043 56.84 -15.36 2.07
N THR A 1044 57.98 -15.98 1.82
CA THR A 1044 58.73 -16.87 2.70
C THR A 1044 59.69 -16.07 3.56
N GLU A 1045 59.75 -16.35 4.87
CA GLU A 1045 60.93 -16.96 5.52
C GLU A 1045 60.89 -16.91 7.07
N ALA A 1046 61.42 -18.00 7.64
CA ALA A 1046 62.19 -18.10 8.90
C ALA A 1046 61.47 -18.15 10.27
N ARG A 1047 61.15 -19.38 10.75
CA ARG A 1047 61.98 -20.19 11.71
C ARG A 1047 61.18 -21.20 12.57
N THR A 1048 61.23 -22.46 12.13
CA THR A 1048 61.65 -23.70 12.82
C THR A 1048 61.40 -23.99 14.33
N THR A 1049 60.90 -25.23 14.56
CA THR A 1049 61.14 -26.18 15.71
C THR A 1049 60.49 -25.85 17.07
N THR A 1050 59.86 -26.79 17.80
CA THR A 1050 60.36 -28.12 18.20
C THR A 1050 59.20 -29.08 18.60
N TYR A 1051 59.38 -30.36 18.26
CA TYR A 1051 58.68 -31.54 18.82
C TYR A 1051 58.94 -31.70 20.33
N LEU A 1052 58.01 -32.31 21.07
CA LEU A 1052 58.31 -33.41 21.99
C LEU A 1052 57.04 -34.17 22.42
N SER A 1053 57.08 -35.46 22.10
CA SER A 1053 56.22 -36.56 22.51
C SER A 1053 56.46 -37.00 23.96
N THR A 1054 55.44 -37.52 24.64
CA THR A 1054 55.35 -38.80 25.40
C THR A 1054 54.03 -38.79 26.18
N HIS A 1055 53.09 -39.72 25.91
CA HIS A 1055 52.93 -41.02 26.58
C HIS A 1055 52.74 -40.89 28.10
N ALA A 1056 51.75 -41.47 28.77
CA ALA A 1056 50.74 -42.44 28.37
C ALA A 1056 49.66 -42.54 29.46
N ASP A 1057 48.71 -43.41 29.18
CA ASP A 1057 47.80 -44.12 30.07
C ASP A 1057 46.43 -43.50 30.37
N TYR A 1058 45.33 -44.26 30.32
CA TYR A 1058 44.96 -45.51 29.63
C TYR A 1058 43.48 -45.71 30.00
N GLN A 1059 42.71 -46.31 29.08
CA GLN A 1059 41.46 -47.06 29.30
C GLN A 1059 40.14 -46.30 29.47
N GLN A 1060 39.30 -46.29 28.41
CA GLN A 1060 38.44 -47.38 27.86
C GLN A 1060 37.12 -47.42 28.64
N LYS A 1061 35.95 -47.20 28.05
CA LYS A 1061 35.42 -47.67 26.76
C LYS A 1061 34.36 -46.70 26.23
#